data_AF-A0A843D8T5-F1
#
_entry.id   AF-A0A843D8T5-F1
#
_cell.length_a   1.000
_cell.length_b   1.000
_cell.length_c   1.000
_cell.angle_alpha   90.00
_cell.angle_beta   90.00
_cell.angle_gamma   90.00
#
_symmetry.space_group_name_H-M   'P 1'
#
loop_
_entity.id
_entity.type
_entity.pdbx_description
1 polymer ?
#
loop_
_entity_poly.entity_id
_entity_poly.type
_entity_poly.pdbx_seq_one_letter_code
_entity_poly.pdbx_strand_id
1 'polypeptide(L)'
;MFKIAVYGKGGVGKSTISSNLSFLLSKDGNSVLHVGCDPKHDSTRLLMHGESIRTFSQDTNNDPVHIGINDISCVECGGADPGKGCAGKGLELLFSKICDIDADYRVCDVLGDVVCGGFSIPARKGNSDAILIITSGEFMSLYAANNILRGLKNINPSSSILGLVFNSRGDPAEEINVKRFSEAVCIPIICRIPRSELFFKAEQAGETLCSLFPESDEAKILSHLAEFVKEHAEMYDPRPLSEESMMDLAAGRPIRQIQEEKKKAKCNFEGFDSERNLTYLGDFVMPACTSHGAADGAMKIRDAAVILHGPKNCAYLMEYAFRRRVLYSSSERSSEIPEPGLYSTGLDAEEVFRDSGRNIDDTILRAKADGYKYMFLVATCASEIIGVDLQRIAKEMSRKYSVEVIYVQPDSTFLGSKFGGTFGLFDALISRMEPREVEKDTVNLIGRWFYGAGKDQEQEALQYILSTLGLRIRFCFLDYSYMSEIEDFCKAEYDFQLGLSKFNNRVAKRIHEVTGRRMPLELDVPVGLNESIEWVRRIADYIPKLENRLESAERILSERFQSIVERYSPALRNKRVVLYCLLVRDLKWQVDTLRALGVEVVSIMFVKGAFIDHNVRIPDYGDIKVLNDMNMCDLQELISKEHIDLVITNDADRVTRHGFKWAPLGSRHYGLEGVEEWCRILCDCMRVKNPTWEREL
;
A
#
# COMPACT_ATOMS: atom_id res chain seq x y z
N MET A 1 35.82 -11.97 16.87
CA MET A 1 35.55 -11.50 15.50
C MET A 1 35.40 -9.98 15.41
N PHE A 2 36.34 -9.30 14.76
CA PHE A 2 36.23 -7.92 14.30
C PHE A 2 35.74 -7.89 12.84
N LYS A 3 34.66 -7.17 12.56
CA LYS A 3 33.92 -7.22 11.28
C LYS A 3 34.15 -5.97 10.44
N ILE A 4 34.74 -6.13 9.27
CA ILE A 4 35.11 -5.05 8.36
C ILE A 4 34.26 -5.16 7.10
N ALA A 5 33.58 -4.07 6.71
CA ALA A 5 32.88 -3.98 5.45
C ALA A 5 33.60 -3.00 4.51
N VAL A 6 33.96 -3.48 3.32
CA VAL A 6 34.66 -2.71 2.30
C VAL A 6 33.66 -2.31 1.22
N TYR A 7 33.43 -1.01 1.05
CA TYR A 7 32.53 -0.43 0.07
C TYR A 7 33.30 0.38 -0.97
N GLY A 8 32.74 0.52 -2.18
CA GLY A 8 33.32 1.35 -3.23
C GLY A 8 32.61 1.16 -4.56
N LYS A 9 32.93 2.03 -5.52
CA LYS A 9 32.38 1.94 -6.88
C LYS A 9 32.84 0.65 -7.59
N GLY A 10 32.00 0.06 -8.43
CA GLY A 10 32.41 -1.05 -9.30
C GLY A 10 33.66 -0.69 -10.13
N GLY A 11 34.69 -1.54 -10.07
CA GLY A 11 35.95 -1.33 -10.80
C GLY A 11 36.95 -0.36 -10.16
N VAL A 12 36.72 0.07 -8.91
CA VAL A 12 37.68 0.95 -8.18
C VAL A 12 38.86 0.21 -7.55
N GLY A 13 38.94 -1.13 -7.69
CA GLY A 13 39.98 -1.97 -7.06
C GLY A 13 39.62 -2.50 -5.67
N LYS A 14 38.34 -2.45 -5.31
CA LYS A 14 37.80 -2.90 -4.01
C LYS A 14 38.15 -4.36 -3.69
N SER A 15 37.86 -5.28 -4.60
CA SER A 15 38.09 -6.72 -4.42
C SER A 15 39.58 -7.00 -4.22
N THR A 16 40.44 -6.43 -5.08
CA THR A 16 41.91 -6.51 -4.97
C THR A 16 42.41 -6.07 -3.60
N ILE A 17 41.94 -4.93 -3.08
CA ILE A 17 42.34 -4.44 -1.74
C ILE A 17 41.82 -5.37 -0.64
N SER A 18 40.57 -5.82 -0.72
CA SER A 18 39.96 -6.68 0.29
C SER A 18 40.62 -8.06 0.40
N SER A 19 41.03 -8.68 -0.72
CA SER A 19 41.76 -9.95 -0.72
C SER A 19 43.16 -9.79 -0.13
N ASN A 20 43.89 -8.73 -0.49
CA ASN A 20 45.21 -8.44 0.11
C ASN A 20 45.10 -8.15 1.61
N LEU A 21 44.08 -7.39 2.04
CA LEU A 21 43.81 -7.13 3.45
C LEU A 21 43.53 -8.44 4.21
N SER A 22 42.72 -9.33 3.64
CA SER A 22 42.42 -10.63 4.26
C SER A 22 43.67 -11.50 4.40
N PHE A 23 44.52 -11.51 3.37
CA PHE A 23 45.82 -12.17 3.43
C PHE A 23 46.74 -11.58 4.51
N LEU A 24 46.84 -10.26 4.62
CA LEU A 24 47.67 -9.62 5.66
C LEU A 24 47.10 -9.79 7.08
N LEU A 25 45.78 -9.85 7.24
CA LEU A 25 45.16 -10.10 8.55
C LEU A 25 45.37 -11.53 9.03
N SER A 26 45.42 -12.50 8.10
CA SER A 26 45.71 -13.91 8.44
C SER A 26 47.20 -14.15 8.75
N LYS A 27 48.09 -13.23 8.34
CA LYS A 27 49.45 -13.19 8.89
C LYS A 27 49.35 -12.91 10.39
N ASP A 28 50.19 -13.60 11.16
CA ASP A 28 50.17 -13.68 12.63
C ASP A 28 49.21 -14.73 13.22
N GLY A 29 48.72 -15.67 12.40
CA GLY A 29 47.95 -16.83 12.87
C GLY A 29 46.48 -16.54 13.20
N ASN A 30 45.98 -15.37 12.82
CA ASN A 30 44.56 -15.02 12.99
C ASN A 30 43.69 -15.79 12.00
N SER A 31 42.56 -16.28 12.48
CA SER A 31 41.50 -16.86 11.64
C SER A 31 40.73 -15.76 10.90
N VAL A 32 40.62 -15.86 9.57
CA VAL A 32 39.98 -14.83 8.72
C VAL A 32 38.87 -15.44 7.87
N LEU A 33 37.70 -14.80 7.91
CA LEU A 33 36.57 -15.07 7.03
C LEU A 33 36.43 -13.96 5.98
N HIS A 34 36.68 -14.30 4.71
CA HIS A 34 36.48 -13.41 3.58
C HIS A 34 35.12 -13.69 2.91
N VAL A 35 34.30 -12.65 2.73
CA VAL A 35 32.94 -12.76 2.21
C VAL A 35 32.75 -11.85 0.99
N GLY A 36 32.72 -12.44 -0.19
CA GLY A 36 32.32 -11.77 -1.43
C GLY A 36 30.81 -11.53 -1.44
N CYS A 37 30.40 -10.27 -1.40
CA CYS A 37 29.00 -9.86 -1.41
C CYS A 37 28.54 -9.31 -2.77
N ASP A 38 29.41 -9.30 -3.78
CA ASP A 38 29.15 -8.77 -5.11
C ASP A 38 28.53 -9.88 -6.01
N PRO A 39 27.46 -9.60 -6.78
CA PRO A 39 26.92 -10.48 -7.82
C PRO A 39 27.93 -10.93 -8.90
N LYS A 40 29.14 -10.35 -8.96
CA LYS A 40 30.17 -10.69 -9.95
C LYS A 40 31.02 -11.92 -9.59
N HIS A 41 31.07 -12.30 -8.31
CA HIS A 41 31.78 -13.49 -7.83
C HIS A 41 33.28 -13.52 -8.09
N ASP A 42 33.92 -12.36 -8.03
CA ASP A 42 35.35 -12.17 -8.29
C ASP A 42 36.16 -11.86 -7.03
N SER A 43 35.54 -11.81 -5.85
CA SER A 43 36.18 -11.35 -4.61
C SER A 43 37.18 -12.36 -4.03
N THR A 44 36.81 -13.64 -4.02
CA THR A 44 37.66 -14.72 -3.48
C THR A 44 38.74 -15.19 -4.45
N ARG A 45 38.71 -14.75 -5.73
CA ARG A 45 39.54 -15.31 -6.80
C ARG A 45 41.04 -15.32 -6.49
N LEU A 46 41.57 -14.23 -5.91
CA LEU A 46 43.00 -14.10 -5.58
C LEU A 46 43.41 -14.90 -4.34
N LEU A 47 42.45 -15.25 -3.48
CA LEU A 47 42.66 -16.10 -2.31
C LEU A 47 42.61 -17.59 -2.66
N MET A 48 42.03 -17.91 -3.82
CA MET A 48 41.80 -19.26 -4.32
C MET A 48 42.70 -19.58 -5.54
N HIS A 49 43.89 -18.97 -5.61
CA HIS A 49 44.88 -19.20 -6.68
C HIS A 49 44.33 -19.00 -8.10
N GLY A 50 43.42 -18.04 -8.28
CA GLY A 50 42.81 -17.72 -9.57
C GLY A 50 41.51 -18.49 -9.87
N GLU A 51 41.13 -19.46 -9.02
CA GLU A 51 39.94 -20.30 -9.25
C GLU A 51 38.66 -19.63 -8.73
N SER A 52 37.54 -19.91 -9.41
CA SER A 52 36.21 -19.51 -8.95
C SER A 52 35.63 -20.60 -8.06
N ILE A 53 35.12 -20.22 -6.90
CA ILE A 53 34.44 -21.14 -5.98
C ILE A 53 32.93 -21.18 -6.26
N ARG A 54 32.27 -22.20 -5.72
CA ARG A 54 30.81 -22.29 -5.80
C ARG A 54 30.19 -21.13 -5.03
N THR A 55 29.19 -20.47 -5.62
CA THR A 55 28.48 -19.40 -4.93
C THR A 55 27.35 -19.95 -4.06
N PHE A 56 27.04 -19.24 -2.98
CA PHE A 56 25.91 -19.59 -2.12
C PHE A 56 24.56 -19.54 -2.86
N SER A 57 24.40 -18.62 -3.83
CA SER A 57 23.18 -18.55 -4.65
C SER A 57 22.94 -19.79 -5.53
N GLN A 58 23.98 -20.52 -5.90
CA GLN A 58 23.87 -21.74 -6.71
C GLN A 58 23.38 -22.94 -5.88
N ASP A 59 23.72 -23.01 -4.60
CA ASP A 59 23.35 -24.11 -3.72
C ASP A 59 23.29 -23.67 -2.26
N THR A 60 22.10 -23.25 -1.85
CA THR A 60 21.86 -22.73 -0.50
C THR A 60 21.87 -23.80 0.58
N ASN A 61 21.90 -25.09 0.25
CA ASN A 61 21.77 -26.17 1.23
C ASN A 61 23.11 -26.67 1.77
N ASN A 62 24.18 -26.51 1.00
CA ASN A 62 25.51 -26.92 1.41
C ASN A 62 26.24 -25.86 2.22
N ASP A 63 27.37 -26.26 2.82
CA ASP A 63 28.31 -25.35 3.45
C ASP A 63 28.90 -24.39 2.40
N PRO A 64 28.75 -23.07 2.55
CA PRO A 64 29.28 -22.10 1.59
C PRO A 64 30.78 -21.82 1.77
N VAL A 65 31.44 -22.39 2.77
CA VAL A 65 32.85 -22.09 3.10
C VAL A 65 33.82 -22.93 2.25
N HIS A 66 34.80 -22.25 1.67
CA HIS A 66 35.93 -22.85 0.96
C HIS A 66 37.25 -22.36 1.59
N ILE A 67 38.27 -23.21 1.70
CA ILE A 67 39.56 -22.82 2.29
C ILE A 67 40.52 -22.36 1.19
N GLY A 68 41.01 -21.13 1.32
CA GLY A 68 41.98 -20.51 0.43
C GLY A 68 43.40 -20.47 1.01
N ILE A 69 44.25 -19.64 0.42
CA ILE A 69 45.62 -19.41 0.86
C ILE A 69 45.69 -19.01 2.34
N ASN A 70 46.68 -19.51 3.07
CA ASN A 70 46.90 -19.22 4.50
C ASN A 70 45.69 -19.54 5.40
N ASP A 71 44.97 -20.63 5.08
CA ASP A 71 43.79 -21.12 5.81
C ASP A 71 42.63 -20.12 5.92
N ILE A 72 42.56 -19.14 4.99
CA ILE A 72 41.48 -18.16 4.96
C ILE A 72 40.18 -18.82 4.51
N SER A 73 39.14 -18.70 5.34
CA SER A 73 37.80 -19.15 4.98
C SER A 73 37.17 -18.18 3.98
N CYS A 74 36.85 -18.66 2.79
CA CYS A 74 36.32 -17.89 1.68
C CYS A 74 34.87 -18.27 1.40
N VAL A 75 34.01 -17.26 1.27
CA VAL A 75 32.59 -17.40 0.96
C VAL A 75 32.26 -16.43 -0.16
N GLU A 76 31.51 -16.88 -1.17
CA GLU A 76 31.05 -16.03 -2.27
C GLU A 76 29.52 -16.09 -2.36
N CYS A 77 28.86 -14.94 -2.18
CA CYS A 77 27.41 -14.90 -1.98
C CYS A 77 26.64 -15.40 -3.20
N GLY A 78 27.06 -15.04 -4.41
CA GLY A 78 26.18 -15.28 -5.54
C GLY A 78 25.21 -14.12 -5.81
N GLY A 79 24.89 -13.90 -7.07
CA GLY A 79 23.71 -13.19 -7.55
C GLY A 79 22.77 -14.20 -8.21
N ALA A 80 21.52 -13.82 -8.38
CA ALA A 80 20.66 -14.50 -9.35
C ALA A 80 21.06 -14.05 -10.77
N ASP A 81 20.67 -14.81 -11.81
CA ASP A 81 20.97 -14.45 -13.21
C ASP A 81 20.64 -12.98 -13.47
N PRO A 82 21.47 -12.23 -14.23
CA PRO A 82 21.16 -10.86 -14.60
C PRO A 82 19.72 -10.72 -15.14
N GLY A 83 18.90 -9.92 -14.47
CA GLY A 83 17.48 -9.73 -14.81
C GLY A 83 16.48 -10.68 -14.13
N LYS A 84 16.93 -11.58 -13.23
CA LYS A 84 16.06 -12.46 -12.43
C LYS A 84 16.37 -12.27 -10.94
N GLY A 85 15.37 -11.90 -10.13
CA GLY A 85 15.48 -11.93 -8.66
C GLY A 85 16.26 -10.79 -7.98
N CYS A 86 16.30 -10.82 -6.63
CA CYS A 86 16.91 -9.80 -5.78
C CYS A 86 18.19 -10.31 -5.11
N ALA A 87 19.35 -9.84 -5.56
CA ALA A 87 20.66 -10.18 -4.96
C ALA A 87 20.77 -9.82 -3.46
N GLY A 88 20.05 -8.78 -3.03
CA GLY A 88 20.07 -8.30 -1.65
C GLY A 88 19.50 -9.28 -0.61
N LYS A 89 18.56 -10.14 -0.97
CA LYS A 89 17.96 -11.12 -0.05
C LYS A 89 18.80 -12.40 0.05
N GLY A 90 19.62 -12.70 -0.97
CA GLY A 90 20.65 -13.75 -0.90
C GLY A 90 21.71 -13.46 0.15
N LEU A 91 22.10 -12.18 0.29
CA LEU A 91 22.99 -11.73 1.37
C LEU A 91 22.38 -11.94 2.76
N GLU A 92 21.07 -11.74 2.93
CA GLU A 92 20.40 -11.96 4.21
C GLU A 92 20.49 -13.43 4.66
N LEU A 93 20.17 -14.34 3.75
CA LEU A 93 20.29 -15.78 3.97
C LEU A 93 21.74 -16.19 4.24
N LEU A 94 22.69 -15.68 3.45
CA LEU A 94 24.10 -15.99 3.67
C LEU A 94 24.56 -15.54 5.06
N PHE A 95 24.30 -14.29 5.43
CA PHE A 95 24.68 -13.74 6.73
C PHE A 95 24.06 -14.50 7.90
N SER A 96 22.86 -15.07 7.73
CA SER A 96 22.24 -15.95 8.74
C SER A 96 22.94 -17.31 8.89
N LYS A 97 23.67 -17.78 7.87
CA LYS A 97 24.46 -19.02 7.94
C LYS A 97 25.88 -18.81 8.42
N ILE A 98 26.48 -17.68 8.05
CA ILE A 98 27.88 -17.37 8.42
C ILE A 98 28.00 -16.60 9.74
N CYS A 99 26.88 -16.33 10.44
CA CYS A 99 26.91 -15.56 11.69
C CYS A 99 27.64 -16.29 12.82
N ASP A 100 27.60 -17.63 12.82
CA ASP A 100 28.14 -18.49 13.87
C ASP A 100 29.55 -19.02 13.55
N ILE A 101 30.13 -18.61 12.41
CA ILE A 101 31.53 -18.95 12.08
C ILE A 101 32.45 -18.19 13.03
N ASP A 102 33.24 -18.93 13.81
CA ASP A 102 34.24 -18.37 14.70
C ASP A 102 35.47 -17.95 13.89
N ALA A 103 35.76 -16.65 13.89
CA ALA A 103 36.91 -16.05 13.23
C ALA A 103 37.39 -14.82 14.00
N ASP A 104 38.67 -14.50 13.93
CA ASP A 104 39.24 -13.29 14.51
C ASP A 104 38.82 -12.07 13.69
N TYR A 105 38.83 -12.18 12.36
CA TYR A 105 38.41 -11.13 11.44
C TYR A 105 37.41 -11.61 10.39
N ARG A 106 36.45 -10.75 10.05
CA ARG A 106 35.58 -10.94 8.89
C ARG A 106 35.70 -9.76 7.94
N VAL A 107 36.10 -10.00 6.70
CA VAL A 107 36.22 -8.98 5.65
C VAL A 107 35.12 -9.19 4.62
N CYS A 108 34.17 -8.26 4.55
CA CYS A 108 33.06 -8.29 3.60
C CYS A 108 33.35 -7.35 2.44
N ASP A 109 33.44 -7.88 1.23
CA ASP A 109 33.60 -7.10 0.00
C ASP A 109 32.23 -6.78 -0.63
N VAL A 110 31.78 -5.53 -0.51
CA VAL A 110 30.38 -5.15 -0.80
C VAL A 110 30.24 -4.30 -2.06
N LEU A 111 29.20 -4.61 -2.86
CA LEU A 111 28.81 -3.81 -4.01
C LEU A 111 28.35 -2.40 -3.56
N GLY A 112 29.18 -1.38 -3.79
CA GLY A 112 28.96 -0.02 -3.28
C GLY A 112 28.25 0.95 -4.21
N ASP A 113 27.93 0.55 -5.45
CA ASP A 113 27.23 1.41 -6.42
C ASP A 113 25.75 1.61 -6.07
N VAL A 114 25.14 0.69 -5.31
CA VAL A 114 23.72 0.70 -4.95
C VAL A 114 23.57 0.25 -3.49
N VAL A 115 23.22 1.16 -2.58
CA VAL A 115 22.89 0.82 -1.18
C VAL A 115 21.38 0.58 -1.05
N CYS A 116 20.85 -0.39 -1.81
CA CYS A 116 19.46 -0.82 -1.63
C CYS A 116 19.34 -1.70 -0.36
N GLY A 117 18.11 -1.96 0.09
CA GLY A 117 17.84 -2.59 1.39
C GLY A 117 18.66 -3.85 1.71
N GLY A 118 18.97 -4.70 0.72
CA GLY A 118 19.75 -5.93 0.95
C GLY A 118 21.28 -5.77 0.91
N PHE A 119 21.85 -4.92 0.05
CA PHE A 119 23.31 -4.66 0.05
C PHE A 119 23.78 -3.82 1.26
N SER A 120 22.84 -3.32 2.05
CA SER A 120 23.12 -2.68 3.33
C SER A 120 23.42 -3.65 4.47
N ILE A 121 23.09 -4.94 4.33
CA ILE A 121 23.20 -5.94 5.41
C ILE A 121 24.60 -6.00 6.05
N PRO A 122 25.70 -5.99 5.28
CA PRO A 122 27.04 -5.97 5.85
C PRO A 122 27.32 -4.73 6.71
N ALA A 123 26.74 -3.57 6.38
CA ALA A 123 26.91 -2.30 7.09
C ALA A 123 25.91 -2.07 8.24
N ARG A 124 24.94 -2.97 8.43
CA ARG A 124 23.97 -2.85 9.53
C ARG A 124 24.65 -3.02 10.88
N LYS A 125 24.12 -2.32 11.89
CA LYS A 125 24.57 -2.46 13.28
C LYS A 125 24.54 -3.94 13.70
N GLY A 126 25.68 -4.45 14.17
CA GLY A 126 25.88 -5.86 14.53
C GLY A 126 26.58 -6.71 13.46
N ASN A 127 26.63 -6.25 12.20
CA ASN A 127 27.30 -6.96 11.09
C ASN A 127 28.63 -6.35 10.65
N SER A 128 28.88 -5.07 10.97
CA SER A 128 30.16 -4.39 10.79
C SER A 128 30.54 -3.61 12.05
N ASP A 129 31.80 -3.71 12.43
CA ASP A 129 32.46 -2.87 13.44
C ASP A 129 33.24 -1.72 12.77
N ALA A 130 33.72 -1.94 11.54
CA ALA A 130 34.47 -0.97 10.74
C ALA A 130 34.03 -0.96 9.27
N ILE A 131 34.00 0.21 8.65
CA ILE A 131 33.63 0.41 7.25
C ILE A 131 34.75 1.16 6.53
N LEU A 132 35.31 0.53 5.50
CA LEU A 132 36.31 1.11 4.61
C LEU A 132 35.64 1.52 3.30
N ILE A 133 35.87 2.75 2.85
CA ILE A 133 35.36 3.23 1.55
C ILE A 133 36.53 3.41 0.59
N ILE A 134 36.58 2.56 -0.43
CA ILE A 134 37.56 2.65 -1.52
C ILE A 134 37.03 3.64 -2.57
N THR A 135 37.83 4.66 -2.91
CA THR A 135 37.48 5.64 -3.94
C THR A 135 38.69 6.02 -4.81
N SER A 136 38.42 6.54 -6.00
CA SER A 136 39.37 7.32 -6.81
C SER A 136 38.96 8.81 -6.85
N GLY A 137 39.75 9.63 -7.54
CA GLY A 137 39.40 11.05 -7.76
C GLY A 137 38.39 11.29 -8.89
N GLU A 138 37.89 10.23 -9.54
CA GLU A 138 36.79 10.35 -10.50
C GLU A 138 35.52 10.84 -9.82
N PHE A 139 34.80 11.76 -10.47
CA PHE A 139 33.52 12.26 -9.95
C PHE A 139 32.53 11.14 -9.63
N MET A 140 32.39 10.15 -10.50
CA MET A 140 31.46 9.03 -10.27
C MET A 140 31.88 8.15 -9.08
N SER A 141 33.18 8.01 -8.81
CA SER A 141 33.66 7.27 -7.62
C SER A 141 33.34 8.03 -6.34
N LEU A 142 33.58 9.35 -6.33
CA LEU A 142 33.23 10.22 -5.21
C LEU A 142 31.71 10.32 -5.01
N TYR A 143 30.94 10.29 -6.09
CA TYR A 143 29.47 10.24 -6.04
C TYR A 143 28.97 8.93 -5.42
N ALA A 144 29.56 7.79 -5.81
CA ALA A 144 29.26 6.51 -5.18
C ALA A 144 29.63 6.51 -3.68
N ALA A 145 30.82 7.00 -3.33
CA ALA A 145 31.24 7.17 -1.93
C ALA A 145 30.24 8.03 -1.14
N ASN A 146 29.76 9.14 -1.72
CA ASN A 146 28.76 10.00 -1.09
C ASN A 146 27.41 9.29 -0.89
N ASN A 147 26.97 8.47 -1.86
CA ASN A 147 25.75 7.68 -1.73
C ASN A 147 25.89 6.58 -0.65
N ILE A 148 27.08 5.99 -0.51
CA ILE A 148 27.39 5.09 0.61
C ILE A 148 27.20 5.82 1.93
N LEU A 149 27.79 7.01 2.09
CA LEU A 149 27.60 7.83 3.31
C LEU A 149 26.12 8.17 3.58
N ARG A 150 25.34 8.48 2.54
CA ARG A 150 23.88 8.69 2.67
C ARG A 150 23.17 7.43 3.17
N GLY A 151 23.51 6.27 2.61
CA GLY A 151 22.97 4.98 3.05
C GLY A 151 23.33 4.67 4.51
N LEU A 152 24.59 4.87 4.89
CA LEU A 152 25.07 4.66 6.26
C LEU A 152 24.38 5.57 7.27
N LYS A 153 24.18 6.87 6.94
CA LYS A 153 23.45 7.81 7.82
C LYS A 153 22.04 7.31 8.20
N ASN A 154 21.39 6.53 7.33
CA ASN A 154 20.06 5.99 7.59
C ASN A 154 20.08 4.65 8.36
N ILE A 155 21.10 3.82 8.15
CA ILE A 155 21.09 2.40 8.55
C ILE A 155 21.97 2.15 9.77
N ASN A 156 23.05 2.91 9.89
CA ASN A 156 23.97 2.88 11.02
C ASN A 156 24.42 4.31 11.33
N PRO A 157 23.56 5.12 11.99
CA PRO A 157 23.85 6.53 12.28
C PRO A 157 24.98 6.71 13.32
N SER A 158 25.59 5.63 13.79
CA SER A 158 26.69 5.62 14.78
C SER A 158 28.03 5.42 14.06
N SER A 159 29.08 6.13 14.48
CA SER A 159 30.46 6.05 13.99
C SER A 159 30.94 4.63 13.70
N SER A 160 30.96 4.25 12.42
CA SER A 160 31.46 2.95 11.96
C SER A 160 32.39 3.08 10.76
N ILE A 161 32.69 4.31 10.30
CA ILE A 161 33.56 4.51 9.14
C ILE A 161 35.00 4.65 9.61
N LEU A 162 35.86 3.75 9.18
CA LEU A 162 37.28 3.75 9.54
C LEU A 162 38.08 4.78 8.70
N GLY A 163 37.72 4.95 7.42
CA GLY A 163 38.35 5.95 6.58
C GLY A 163 38.17 5.72 5.08
N LEU A 164 38.72 6.66 4.29
CA LEU A 164 38.80 6.56 2.84
C LEU A 164 40.13 5.92 2.43
N VAL A 165 40.07 4.94 1.54
CA VAL A 165 41.25 4.41 0.83
C VAL A 165 41.27 4.99 -0.57
N PHE A 166 42.25 5.84 -0.84
CA PHE A 166 42.41 6.48 -2.13
C PHE A 166 43.23 5.59 -3.07
N ASN A 167 42.55 4.95 -4.03
CA ASN A 167 43.21 4.24 -5.13
C ASN A 167 43.53 5.23 -6.27
N SER A 168 44.79 5.66 -6.33
CA SER A 168 45.25 6.73 -7.23
C SER A 168 45.55 6.19 -8.63
N ARG A 169 45.12 6.90 -9.68
CA ARG A 169 45.48 6.56 -11.07
C ARG A 169 46.72 7.28 -11.60
N GLY A 170 47.38 8.07 -10.75
CA GLY A 170 48.58 8.85 -11.07
C GLY A 170 48.32 10.28 -11.55
N ASP A 171 47.07 10.77 -11.53
CA ASP A 171 46.74 12.16 -11.87
C ASP A 171 46.72 13.05 -10.61
N PRO A 172 47.55 14.11 -10.54
CA PRO A 172 47.54 15.06 -9.42
C PRO A 172 46.17 15.75 -9.18
N ALA A 173 45.35 15.91 -10.23
CA ALA A 173 44.02 16.50 -10.09
C ALA A 173 43.06 15.59 -9.29
N GLU A 174 43.25 14.27 -9.35
CA GLU A 174 42.46 13.32 -8.57
C GLU A 174 42.70 13.50 -7.06
N GLU A 175 43.97 13.70 -6.67
CA GLU A 175 44.35 13.87 -5.26
C GLU A 175 43.70 15.11 -4.64
N ILE A 176 43.61 16.20 -5.40
CA ILE A 176 42.91 17.42 -4.98
C ILE A 176 41.42 17.15 -4.75
N ASN A 177 40.77 16.40 -5.65
CA ASN A 177 39.34 16.11 -5.54
C ASN A 177 39.01 15.19 -4.36
N VAL A 178 39.81 14.13 -4.15
CA VAL A 178 39.61 13.24 -2.99
C VAL A 178 39.85 13.99 -1.69
N LYS A 179 40.87 14.85 -1.63
CA LYS A 179 41.15 15.68 -0.45
C LYS A 179 40.00 16.65 -0.14
N ARG A 180 39.50 17.36 -1.16
CA ARG A 180 38.33 18.26 -1.01
C ARG A 180 37.08 17.50 -0.55
N PHE A 181 36.86 16.29 -1.06
CA PHE A 181 35.75 15.45 -0.62
C PHE A 181 35.93 15.01 0.83
N SER A 182 37.10 14.46 1.19
CA SER A 182 37.49 14.01 2.53
C SER A 182 37.29 15.09 3.59
N GLU A 183 37.75 16.31 3.32
CA GLU A 183 37.58 17.47 4.21
C GLU A 183 36.09 17.84 4.37
N ALA A 184 35.33 17.83 3.28
CA ALA A 184 33.92 18.22 3.29
C ALA A 184 33.02 17.22 4.01
N VAL A 185 33.33 15.92 3.94
CA VAL A 185 32.61 14.86 4.66
C VAL A 185 33.22 14.54 6.04
N CYS A 186 34.33 15.19 6.39
CA CYS A 186 35.06 14.98 7.64
C CYS A 186 35.49 13.52 7.89
N ILE A 187 35.94 12.81 6.84
CA ILE A 187 36.45 11.43 6.94
C ILE A 187 37.87 11.42 6.39
N PRO A 188 38.89 10.96 7.15
CA PRO A 188 40.28 11.01 6.72
C PRO A 188 40.57 10.02 5.58
N ILE A 189 41.57 10.38 4.77
CA ILE A 189 42.21 9.43 3.85
C ILE A 189 43.27 8.67 4.65
N ILE A 190 43.00 7.40 4.93
CA ILE A 190 43.84 6.57 5.81
C ILE A 190 44.94 5.83 5.03
N CYS A 191 44.74 5.63 3.72
CA CYS A 191 45.69 4.94 2.86
C CYS A 191 45.60 5.47 1.44
N ARG A 192 46.75 5.71 0.81
CA ARG A 192 46.87 6.04 -0.61
C ARG A 192 47.61 4.93 -1.31
N ILE A 193 46.95 4.29 -2.27
CA ILE A 193 47.52 3.21 -3.08
C ILE A 193 47.95 3.81 -4.43
N PRO A 194 49.23 3.74 -4.80
CA PRO A 194 49.70 4.23 -6.09
C PRO A 194 49.29 3.28 -7.22
N ARG A 195 49.20 3.82 -8.44
CA ARG A 195 49.06 2.99 -9.64
C ARG A 195 50.34 2.16 -9.82
N SER A 196 50.20 0.84 -9.82
CA SER A 196 51.33 -0.09 -9.95
C SER A 196 51.01 -1.25 -10.88
N GLU A 197 51.98 -1.64 -11.70
CA GLU A 197 51.90 -2.84 -12.54
C GLU A 197 51.95 -4.13 -11.73
N LEU A 198 52.42 -4.07 -10.48
CA LEU A 198 52.52 -5.26 -9.62
C LEU A 198 51.14 -5.84 -9.28
N PHE A 199 50.12 -4.99 -9.12
CA PHE A 199 48.73 -5.45 -8.94
C PHE A 199 48.25 -6.25 -10.13
N PHE A 200 48.53 -5.76 -11.35
CA PHE A 200 48.18 -6.46 -12.57
C PHE A 200 48.92 -7.80 -12.73
N LYS A 201 50.22 -7.83 -12.41
CA LYS A 201 51.01 -9.07 -12.42
C LYS A 201 50.50 -10.09 -11.40
N ALA A 202 50.15 -9.65 -10.20
CA ALA A 202 49.56 -10.51 -9.17
C ALA A 202 48.19 -11.06 -9.60
N GLU A 203 47.32 -10.21 -10.15
CA GLU A 203 46.01 -10.63 -10.67
C GLU A 203 46.13 -11.63 -11.82
N GLN A 204 47.12 -11.50 -12.72
CA GLN A 204 47.39 -12.48 -13.78
C GLN A 204 47.88 -13.82 -13.22
N ALA A 205 48.67 -13.80 -12.15
CA ALA A 205 49.14 -15.00 -11.47
C ALA A 205 48.05 -15.65 -10.60
N GLY A 206 46.88 -15.01 -10.43
CA GLY A 206 45.82 -15.51 -9.57
C GLY A 206 46.14 -15.40 -8.07
N GLU A 207 47.12 -14.59 -7.69
CA GLU A 207 47.56 -14.43 -6.31
C GLU A 207 47.39 -13.00 -5.79
N THR A 208 47.38 -12.84 -4.46
CA THR A 208 47.44 -11.50 -3.85
C THR A 208 48.82 -10.87 -4.04
N LEU A 209 48.90 -9.55 -4.18
CA LEU A 209 50.16 -8.82 -4.31
C LEU A 209 51.05 -9.06 -3.08
N CYS A 210 50.46 -9.06 -1.89
CA CYS A 210 51.16 -9.28 -0.63
C CYS A 210 51.72 -10.71 -0.46
N SER A 211 51.19 -11.68 -1.21
CA SER A 211 51.74 -13.04 -1.32
C SER A 211 52.91 -13.08 -2.30
N LEU A 212 52.71 -12.55 -3.51
CA LEU A 212 53.64 -12.70 -4.63
C LEU A 212 54.83 -11.72 -4.58
N PHE A 213 54.62 -10.51 -4.07
CA PHE A 213 55.62 -9.43 -3.97
C PHE A 213 55.67 -8.83 -2.56
N PRO A 214 55.99 -9.62 -1.52
CA PRO A 214 55.88 -9.19 -0.12
C PRO A 214 56.80 -8.02 0.24
N GLU A 215 57.93 -7.86 -0.45
CA GLU A 215 58.92 -6.81 -0.20
C GLU A 215 58.66 -5.50 -0.96
N SER A 216 57.60 -5.45 -1.78
CA SER A 216 57.29 -4.26 -2.59
C SER A 216 56.79 -3.09 -1.75
N ASP A 217 56.92 -1.87 -2.26
CA ASP A 217 56.45 -0.69 -1.53
C ASP A 217 54.91 -0.66 -1.41
N GLU A 218 54.19 -1.20 -2.40
CA GLU A 218 52.74 -1.41 -2.34
C GLU A 218 52.34 -2.41 -1.27
N ALA A 219 53.12 -3.49 -1.09
CA ALA A 219 52.90 -4.44 0.00
C ALA A 219 53.08 -3.77 1.36
N LYS A 220 54.09 -2.91 1.54
CA LYS A 220 54.29 -2.12 2.77
C LYS A 220 53.12 -1.18 3.05
N ILE A 221 52.60 -0.50 2.01
CA ILE A 221 51.42 0.38 2.14
C ILE A 221 50.19 -0.41 2.61
N LEU A 222 49.95 -1.59 2.02
CA LEU A 222 48.84 -2.46 2.43
C LEU A 222 49.04 -3.05 3.83
N SER A 223 50.28 -3.36 4.23
CA SER A 223 50.61 -3.78 5.60
C SER A 223 50.27 -2.69 6.62
N HIS A 224 50.59 -1.42 6.34
CA HIS A 224 50.17 -0.31 7.21
C HIS A 224 48.64 -0.18 7.29
N LEU A 225 47.92 -0.42 6.20
CA LEU A 225 46.44 -0.45 6.23
C LEU A 225 45.91 -1.60 7.11
N ALA A 226 46.54 -2.78 7.04
CA ALA A 226 46.17 -3.91 7.89
C ALA A 226 46.48 -3.64 9.37
N GLU A 227 47.63 -3.02 9.68
CA GLU A 227 47.96 -2.57 11.04
C GLU A 227 46.95 -1.54 11.57
N PHE A 228 46.58 -0.55 10.75
CA PHE A 228 45.57 0.45 11.11
C PHE A 228 44.21 -0.19 11.44
N VAL A 229 43.84 -1.25 10.73
CA VAL A 229 42.64 -2.05 11.01
C VAL A 229 42.79 -2.83 12.32
N LYS A 230 43.96 -3.44 12.58
CA LYS A 230 44.27 -4.18 13.83
C LYS A 230 44.30 -3.28 15.07
N GLU A 231 44.66 -2.01 14.92
CA GLU A 231 44.69 -1.03 16.03
C GLU A 231 43.31 -0.55 16.48
N HIS A 232 42.23 -0.89 15.75
CA HIS A 232 40.86 -0.46 16.05
C HIS A 232 40.74 1.06 16.20
N ALA A 233 41.30 1.80 15.24
CA ALA A 233 41.36 3.26 15.25
C ALA A 233 39.98 3.96 15.34
N GLU A 234 40.00 5.26 15.62
CA GLU A 234 38.81 6.10 15.78
C GLU A 234 37.87 6.01 14.56
N MET A 235 36.58 5.81 14.81
CA MET A 235 35.54 5.72 13.78
C MET A 235 34.86 7.07 13.57
N TYR A 236 34.51 7.37 12.33
CA TYR A 236 33.90 8.62 11.90
C TYR A 236 32.41 8.47 11.56
N ASP A 237 31.65 9.54 11.81
CA ASP A 237 30.24 9.64 11.45
C ASP A 237 30.05 9.94 9.95
N PRO A 238 29.03 9.35 9.28
CA PRO A 238 28.71 9.69 7.91
C PRO A 238 28.16 11.11 7.78
N ARG A 239 28.91 12.01 7.12
CA ARG A 239 28.45 13.37 6.77
C ARG A 239 28.35 13.55 5.25
N PRO A 240 27.32 12.98 4.60
CA PRO A 240 27.18 13.07 3.15
C PRO A 240 26.92 14.50 2.68
N LEU A 241 27.42 14.82 1.48
CA LEU A 241 27.15 16.05 0.76
C LEU A 241 25.78 16.02 0.05
N SER A 242 25.16 17.20 -0.07
CA SER A 242 23.98 17.42 -0.92
C SER A 242 24.31 17.23 -2.41
N GLU A 243 23.30 17.08 -3.28
CA GLU A 243 23.56 16.99 -4.72
C GLU A 243 24.21 18.25 -5.27
N GLU A 244 23.80 19.43 -4.81
CA GLU A 244 24.41 20.70 -5.19
C GLU A 244 25.88 20.78 -4.75
N SER A 245 26.17 20.37 -3.52
CA SER A 245 27.53 20.33 -2.97
C SER A 245 28.43 19.35 -3.75
N MET A 246 27.87 18.21 -4.21
CA MET A 246 28.58 17.29 -5.11
C MET A 246 28.86 17.93 -6.49
N MET A 247 27.92 18.70 -7.04
CA MET A 247 28.15 19.43 -8.29
C MET A 247 29.23 20.50 -8.14
N ASP A 248 29.35 21.15 -6.98
CA ASP A 248 30.45 22.09 -6.72
C ASP A 248 31.81 21.41 -6.59
N LEU A 249 31.84 20.22 -5.97
CA LEU A 249 33.05 19.40 -5.95
C LEU A 249 33.50 19.10 -7.40
N ALA A 250 32.58 18.64 -8.25
CA ALA A 250 32.83 18.34 -9.67
C ALA A 250 33.33 19.56 -10.46
N ALA A 251 32.73 20.73 -10.20
CA ALA A 251 33.04 21.97 -10.89
C ALA A 251 34.28 22.70 -10.33
N GLY A 252 34.97 22.16 -9.31
CA GLY A 252 36.10 22.84 -8.69
C GLY A 252 35.74 24.06 -7.82
N ARG A 253 34.45 24.26 -7.50
CA ARG A 253 33.95 25.42 -6.74
C ARG A 253 34.03 25.21 -5.23
N PRO A 254 34.05 26.27 -4.40
CA PRO A 254 33.89 26.13 -2.96
C PRO A 254 32.63 25.32 -2.61
N ILE A 255 32.78 24.29 -1.77
CA ILE A 255 31.68 23.41 -1.40
C ILE A 255 30.78 24.15 -0.42
N ARG A 256 29.54 24.44 -0.82
CA ARG A 256 28.55 25.08 0.06
C ARG A 256 28.19 24.15 1.19
N GLN A 257 28.30 24.64 2.42
CA GLN A 257 27.68 24.03 3.58
C GLN A 257 26.23 24.47 3.61
N ILE A 258 25.35 23.64 3.07
CA ILE A 258 23.92 23.82 3.29
C ILE A 258 23.70 23.45 4.76
N GLN A 259 23.44 24.45 5.62
CA GLN A 259 22.81 24.16 6.91
C GLN A 259 21.55 23.39 6.57
N GLU A 260 21.45 22.13 7.01
CA GLU A 260 20.19 21.41 6.97
C GLU A 260 19.20 22.32 7.71
N GLU A 261 18.40 23.09 6.97
CA GLU A 261 17.10 23.46 7.46
C GLU A 261 16.51 22.13 7.87
N LYS A 262 16.39 21.92 9.18
CA LYS A 262 15.39 21.02 9.71
C LYS A 262 14.08 21.56 9.13
N LYS A 263 13.75 21.14 7.91
CA LYS A 263 12.42 20.70 7.61
C LYS A 263 12.16 19.72 8.73
N LYS A 264 11.55 20.22 9.80
CA LYS A 264 10.62 19.43 10.56
C LYS A 264 9.70 18.92 9.46
N ALA A 265 10.02 17.73 8.93
CA ALA A 265 8.97 16.77 8.72
C ALA A 265 8.29 16.77 10.08
N LYS A 266 7.26 17.61 10.22
CA LYS A 266 6.24 17.28 11.17
C LYS A 266 5.90 15.86 10.73
N CYS A 267 6.24 14.90 11.58
CA CYS A 267 5.71 13.57 11.47
C CYS A 267 4.26 13.73 11.91
N ASN A 268 3.47 14.37 11.06
CA ASN A 268 2.04 14.29 11.08
C ASN A 268 1.75 13.38 9.89
N PHE A 269 1.38 12.14 10.19
CA PHE A 269 0.81 11.16 9.28
C PHE A 269 -0.54 11.65 8.73
N GLU A 270 -0.63 12.92 8.33
CA GLU A 270 -1.82 13.50 7.75
C GLU A 270 -2.03 12.88 6.37
N GLY A 271 -2.92 11.88 6.33
CA GLY A 271 -3.33 11.22 5.09
C GLY A 271 -4.33 12.10 4.35
N PHE A 272 -4.02 12.47 3.11
CA PHE A 272 -5.02 13.02 2.20
C PHE A 272 -5.61 11.89 1.37
N ASP A 273 -6.89 11.59 1.60
CA ASP A 273 -7.66 10.64 0.81
C ASP A 273 -8.23 11.38 -0.39
N SER A 274 -7.51 11.28 -1.51
CA SER A 274 -7.82 11.95 -2.77
C SER A 274 -9.12 11.49 -3.41
N GLU A 275 -9.65 10.34 -3.00
CA GLU A 275 -10.93 9.78 -3.44
C GLU A 275 -12.09 10.43 -2.67
N ARG A 276 -11.98 10.50 -1.34
CA ARG A 276 -13.02 11.11 -0.48
C ARG A 276 -12.88 12.62 -0.31
N ASN A 277 -11.76 13.20 -0.76
CA ASN A 277 -11.38 14.58 -0.51
C ASN A 277 -11.34 14.91 1.00
N LEU A 278 -10.83 13.96 1.79
CA LEU A 278 -10.72 14.07 3.25
C LEU A 278 -9.26 14.22 3.66
N THR A 279 -9.02 15.12 4.62
CA THR A 279 -7.73 15.23 5.31
C THR A 279 -7.88 14.58 6.68
N TYR A 280 -7.19 13.46 6.89
CA TYR A 280 -7.12 12.82 8.21
C TYR A 280 -6.03 13.50 9.03
N LEU A 281 -6.36 13.97 10.24
CA LEU A 281 -5.40 14.55 11.18
C LEU A 281 -4.89 13.47 12.14
N GLY A 282 -3.56 13.30 12.28
CA GLY A 282 -2.95 12.34 13.23
C GLY A 282 -2.32 11.11 12.57
N ASP A 283 -2.20 9.98 13.29
CA ASP A 283 -1.62 8.72 12.80
C ASP A 283 -2.57 8.01 11.82
N PHE A 284 -2.53 8.38 10.54
CA PHE A 284 -3.31 7.72 9.50
C PHE A 284 -2.78 6.31 9.20
N VAL A 285 -3.56 5.31 9.59
CA VAL A 285 -3.37 3.91 9.19
C VAL A 285 -4.01 3.73 7.82
N MET A 286 -3.23 3.37 6.80
CA MET A 286 -3.76 2.98 5.48
C MET A 286 -4.80 1.87 5.68
N PRO A 287 -6.08 2.09 5.34
CA PRO A 287 -7.14 1.16 5.72
C PRO A 287 -7.09 -0.16 4.95
N ALA A 288 -6.52 -0.17 3.73
CA ALA A 288 -6.28 -1.38 2.93
C ALA A 288 -5.33 -1.11 1.75
N CYS A 289 -4.60 -2.14 1.31
CA CYS A 289 -3.68 -2.07 0.17
C CYS A 289 -4.37 -2.28 -1.19
N THR A 290 -3.65 -1.97 -2.27
CA THR A 290 -4.08 -2.14 -3.67
C THR A 290 -4.60 -3.55 -3.95
N SER A 291 -3.83 -4.58 -3.60
CA SER A 291 -4.17 -6.00 -3.81
C SER A 291 -5.46 -6.40 -3.10
N HIS A 292 -5.70 -5.87 -1.89
CA HIS A 292 -6.95 -6.11 -1.18
C HIS A 292 -8.15 -5.55 -1.95
N GLY A 293 -8.04 -4.36 -2.55
CA GLY A 293 -9.12 -3.79 -3.33
C GLY A 293 -9.48 -4.58 -4.60
N ALA A 294 -8.48 -5.21 -5.24
CA ALA A 294 -8.72 -6.14 -6.35
C ALA A 294 -9.36 -7.45 -5.88
N ALA A 295 -8.79 -8.08 -4.85
CA ALA A 295 -9.30 -9.34 -4.31
C ALA A 295 -10.73 -9.21 -3.75
N ASP A 296 -11.00 -8.16 -2.96
CA ASP A 296 -12.30 -7.88 -2.33
C ASP A 296 -13.43 -7.72 -3.36
N GLY A 297 -13.12 -7.15 -4.52
CA GLY A 297 -14.06 -7.09 -5.64
C GLY A 297 -14.19 -8.42 -6.38
N ALA A 298 -13.07 -9.09 -6.64
CA ALA A 298 -13.04 -10.29 -7.47
C ALA A 298 -13.72 -11.48 -6.77
N MET A 299 -13.63 -11.58 -5.44
CA MET A 299 -14.33 -12.59 -4.63
C MET A 299 -15.87 -12.49 -4.69
N LYS A 300 -16.42 -11.43 -5.28
CA LYS A 300 -17.87 -11.27 -5.49
C LYS A 300 -18.36 -11.85 -6.80
N ILE A 301 -17.44 -12.22 -7.69
CA ILE A 301 -17.77 -12.86 -8.94
C ILE A 301 -17.93 -14.35 -8.67
N ARG A 302 -19.18 -14.82 -8.62
CA ARG A 302 -19.55 -16.12 -8.03
C ARG A 302 -18.94 -17.32 -8.76
N ASP A 303 -18.73 -17.20 -10.06
CA ASP A 303 -18.17 -18.22 -10.95
C ASP A 303 -16.71 -17.95 -11.34
N ALA A 304 -16.01 -17.09 -10.59
CA ALA A 304 -14.59 -16.83 -10.78
C ALA A 304 -13.78 -17.05 -9.49
N ALA A 305 -12.55 -17.55 -9.67
CA ALA A 305 -11.58 -17.63 -8.60
C ALA A 305 -10.67 -16.38 -8.57
N VAL A 306 -10.11 -16.10 -7.40
CA VAL A 306 -9.03 -15.12 -7.22
C VAL A 306 -7.74 -15.88 -6.99
N ILE A 307 -6.78 -15.73 -7.90
CA ILE A 307 -5.43 -16.26 -7.75
C ILE A 307 -4.55 -15.14 -7.21
N LEU A 308 -4.39 -15.11 -5.88
CA LEU A 308 -3.51 -14.15 -5.21
C LEU A 308 -2.07 -14.68 -5.26
N HIS A 309 -1.28 -14.10 -6.15
CA HIS A 309 0.13 -14.39 -6.20
C HIS A 309 0.83 -13.67 -5.05
N GLY A 310 1.13 -14.38 -3.98
CA GLY A 310 1.60 -13.81 -2.73
C GLY A 310 1.56 -14.77 -1.54
N PRO A 311 2.04 -14.33 -0.37
CA PRO A 311 2.06 -15.14 0.84
C PRO A 311 0.66 -15.50 1.33
N LYS A 312 0.55 -16.65 2.02
CA LYS A 312 -0.72 -17.15 2.59
C LYS A 312 -1.37 -16.16 3.56
N ASN A 313 -0.56 -15.41 4.31
CA ASN A 313 -1.06 -14.42 5.28
C ASN A 313 -1.90 -13.33 4.62
N CYS A 314 -1.52 -12.86 3.43
CA CYS A 314 -2.30 -11.87 2.70
C CYS A 314 -3.67 -12.42 2.31
N ALA A 315 -3.70 -13.65 1.77
CA ALA A 315 -4.96 -14.30 1.41
C ALA A 315 -5.87 -14.49 2.63
N TYR A 316 -5.34 -15.00 3.74
CA TYR A 316 -6.09 -15.17 4.98
C TYR A 316 -6.73 -13.87 5.47
N LEU A 317 -5.96 -12.77 5.53
CA LEU A 317 -6.47 -11.48 5.99
C LEU A 317 -7.53 -10.90 5.05
N MET A 318 -7.35 -11.06 3.74
CA MET A 318 -8.32 -10.59 2.74
C MET A 318 -9.62 -11.39 2.81
N GLU A 319 -9.53 -12.72 2.89
CA GLU A 319 -10.69 -13.60 3.05
C GLU A 319 -11.42 -13.32 4.38
N TYR A 320 -10.68 -13.20 5.48
CA TYR A 320 -11.25 -12.88 6.79
C TYR A 320 -12.00 -11.54 6.75
N ALA A 321 -11.39 -10.49 6.19
CA ALA A 321 -12.02 -9.18 6.06
C ALA A 321 -13.28 -9.23 5.20
N PHE A 322 -13.25 -10.01 4.10
CA PHE A 322 -14.40 -10.25 3.24
C PHE A 322 -15.51 -10.97 4.00
N ARG A 323 -15.27 -12.18 4.51
CA ARG A 323 -16.25 -12.98 5.26
C ARG A 323 -16.85 -12.20 6.42
N ARG A 324 -16.02 -11.49 7.19
CA ARG A 324 -16.47 -10.63 8.29
C ARG A 324 -17.46 -9.58 7.79
N ARG A 325 -17.11 -8.83 6.74
CA ARG A 325 -17.98 -7.79 6.19
C ARG A 325 -19.31 -8.38 5.74
N VAL A 326 -19.25 -9.50 5.04
CA VAL A 326 -20.41 -10.19 4.49
C VAL A 326 -21.34 -10.68 5.60
N LEU A 327 -20.81 -11.25 6.68
CA LEU A 327 -21.60 -11.67 7.85
C LEU A 327 -22.30 -10.51 8.57
N TYR A 328 -21.64 -9.34 8.68
CA TYR A 328 -22.24 -8.16 9.32
C TYR A 328 -23.38 -7.56 8.52
N SER A 329 -23.47 -7.91 7.25
CA SER A 329 -24.33 -7.22 6.32
C SER A 329 -25.41 -8.15 5.75
N SER A 330 -25.20 -9.48 5.73
CA SER A 330 -26.24 -10.48 5.43
C SER A 330 -27.46 -10.37 6.36
N SER A 331 -28.65 -10.48 5.78
CA SER A 331 -29.93 -10.60 6.50
C SER A 331 -30.45 -12.05 6.45
N GLU A 332 -31.47 -12.38 7.23
CA GLU A 332 -32.16 -13.69 7.15
C GLU A 332 -32.74 -14.00 5.74
N ARG A 333 -32.91 -12.97 4.90
CA ARG A 333 -33.43 -13.09 3.53
C ARG A 333 -32.34 -13.22 2.47
N SER A 334 -31.08 -13.00 2.83
CA SER A 334 -29.99 -12.96 1.86
C SER A 334 -29.64 -14.35 1.36
N SER A 335 -29.38 -14.46 0.06
CA SER A 335 -28.91 -15.73 -0.54
C SER A 335 -27.65 -16.24 0.16
N GLU A 336 -27.45 -17.56 0.19
CA GLU A 336 -26.19 -18.14 0.65
C GLU A 336 -25.01 -17.48 -0.04
N ILE A 337 -24.05 -17.05 0.78
CA ILE A 337 -22.83 -16.41 0.28
C ILE A 337 -21.93 -17.54 -0.22
N PRO A 338 -21.60 -17.57 -1.52
CA PRO A 338 -20.70 -18.59 -2.05
C PRO A 338 -19.32 -18.44 -1.41
N GLU A 339 -18.57 -19.54 -1.36
CA GLU A 339 -17.18 -19.45 -0.92
C GLU A 339 -16.41 -18.47 -1.80
N PRO A 340 -15.58 -17.59 -1.22
CA PRO A 340 -14.97 -16.46 -1.93
C PRO A 340 -13.98 -16.85 -3.04
N GLY A 341 -13.72 -18.15 -3.27
CA GLY A 341 -12.86 -18.63 -4.35
C GLY A 341 -11.43 -18.08 -4.31
N LEU A 342 -10.88 -17.77 -3.14
CA LEU A 342 -9.55 -17.16 -3.00
C LEU A 342 -8.46 -18.21 -2.82
N TYR A 343 -7.50 -18.22 -3.73
CA TYR A 343 -6.35 -19.12 -3.72
C TYR A 343 -5.05 -18.34 -3.65
N SER A 344 -4.22 -18.67 -2.67
CA SER A 344 -2.85 -18.17 -2.58
C SER A 344 -1.89 -19.10 -3.29
N THR A 345 -0.93 -18.53 -4.03
CA THR A 345 0.23 -19.27 -4.54
C THR A 345 1.20 -19.69 -3.45
N GLY A 346 1.07 -19.13 -2.24
CA GLY A 346 1.84 -19.55 -1.08
C GLY A 346 3.24 -18.95 -0.97
N LEU A 347 3.56 -17.91 -1.78
CA LEU A 347 4.91 -17.36 -1.89
C LEU A 347 5.58 -17.17 -0.51
N ASP A 348 6.62 -17.96 -0.28
CA ASP A 348 7.44 -17.90 0.92
C ASP A 348 8.85 -17.35 0.64
N ALA A 349 9.70 -17.35 1.67
CA ALA A 349 11.01 -16.76 1.57
C ALA A 349 11.91 -17.43 0.51
N GLU A 350 11.78 -18.73 0.30
CA GLU A 350 12.56 -19.50 -0.69
C GLU A 350 11.98 -19.36 -2.10
N GLU A 351 10.66 -19.42 -2.21
CA GLU A 351 9.94 -19.39 -3.49
C GLU A 351 10.08 -18.04 -4.20
N VAL A 352 10.17 -16.94 -3.45
CA VAL A 352 10.44 -15.59 -3.99
C VAL A 352 11.69 -15.54 -4.88
N PHE A 353 12.65 -16.44 -4.70
CA PHE A 353 13.87 -16.50 -5.52
C PHE A 353 13.83 -17.52 -6.66
N ARG A 354 13.01 -18.58 -6.51
CA ARG A 354 12.96 -19.71 -7.43
C ARG A 354 11.77 -19.64 -8.39
N ASP A 355 10.77 -18.83 -8.08
CA ASP A 355 9.50 -18.90 -8.80
C ASP A 355 9.63 -18.36 -10.23
N SER A 356 9.37 -19.27 -11.17
CA SER A 356 9.28 -19.03 -12.62
C SER A 356 7.83 -19.03 -13.11
N GLY A 357 6.86 -18.98 -12.19
CA GLY A 357 5.43 -19.14 -12.45
C GLY A 357 4.87 -20.52 -12.04
N ARG A 358 5.70 -21.42 -11.49
CA ARG A 358 5.29 -22.79 -11.14
C ARG A 358 4.20 -22.82 -10.08
N ASN A 359 4.29 -21.93 -9.10
CA ASN A 359 3.31 -21.88 -8.01
C ASN A 359 1.97 -21.31 -8.50
N ILE A 360 2.00 -20.52 -9.57
CA ILE A 360 0.80 -20.03 -10.24
C ILE A 360 0.13 -21.19 -10.99
N ASP A 361 0.88 -22.03 -11.71
CA ASP A 361 0.36 -23.24 -12.37
C ASP A 361 -0.42 -24.15 -11.42
N ASP A 362 0.21 -24.56 -10.31
CA ASP A 362 -0.39 -25.48 -9.34
C ASP A 362 -1.64 -24.87 -8.70
N THR A 363 -1.64 -23.55 -8.49
CA THR A 363 -2.78 -22.85 -7.90
C THR A 363 -3.95 -22.71 -8.89
N ILE A 364 -3.66 -22.47 -10.17
CA ILE A 364 -4.67 -22.48 -11.24
C ILE A 364 -5.28 -23.87 -11.40
N LEU A 365 -4.48 -24.94 -11.32
CA LEU A 365 -4.99 -26.31 -11.39
C LEU A 365 -5.92 -26.65 -10.23
N ARG A 366 -5.61 -26.18 -9.01
CA ARG A 366 -6.51 -26.31 -7.85
C ARG A 366 -7.82 -25.57 -8.07
N ALA A 367 -7.78 -24.29 -8.44
CA ALA A 367 -8.99 -23.52 -8.72
C ALA A 367 -9.83 -24.14 -9.86
N LYS A 368 -9.17 -24.67 -10.90
CA LYS A 368 -9.85 -25.38 -11.98
C LYS A 368 -10.53 -26.67 -11.50
N ALA A 369 -9.87 -27.43 -10.63
CA ALA A 369 -10.43 -28.66 -10.07
C ALA A 369 -11.69 -28.39 -9.23
N ASP A 370 -11.75 -27.24 -8.58
CA ASP A 370 -12.92 -26.76 -7.84
C ASP A 370 -14.03 -26.19 -8.76
N GLY A 371 -13.82 -26.21 -10.08
CA GLY A 371 -14.84 -25.89 -11.09
C GLY A 371 -14.76 -24.49 -11.68
N TYR A 372 -13.79 -23.66 -11.28
CA TYR A 372 -13.67 -22.30 -11.79
C TYR A 372 -13.11 -22.25 -13.22
N LYS A 373 -13.86 -21.58 -14.10
CA LYS A 373 -13.42 -21.29 -15.48
C LYS A 373 -12.72 -19.93 -15.59
N TYR A 374 -13.18 -18.95 -14.82
CA TYR A 374 -12.62 -17.60 -14.78
C TYR A 374 -11.72 -17.43 -13.55
N MET A 375 -10.59 -16.77 -13.71
CA MET A 375 -9.58 -16.63 -12.66
C MET A 375 -8.93 -15.25 -12.71
N PHE A 376 -9.09 -14.45 -11.66
CA PHE A 376 -8.43 -13.15 -11.53
C PHE A 376 -7.06 -13.31 -10.87
N LEU A 377 -5.98 -13.09 -11.64
CA LEU A 377 -4.61 -13.11 -11.13
C LEU A 377 -4.26 -11.75 -10.54
N VAL A 378 -4.06 -11.72 -9.22
CA VAL A 378 -3.82 -10.50 -8.43
C VAL A 378 -2.41 -10.54 -7.86
N ALA A 379 -1.63 -9.48 -8.13
CA ALA A 379 -0.29 -9.32 -7.58
C ALA A 379 -0.32 -8.91 -6.09
N THR A 380 0.72 -9.26 -5.35
CA THR A 380 1.01 -8.69 -4.02
C THR A 380 2.35 -7.95 -4.03
N CYS A 381 2.67 -7.25 -2.94
CA CYS A 381 3.97 -6.57 -2.80
C CYS A 381 5.16 -7.51 -3.01
N ALA A 382 5.08 -8.77 -2.56
CA ALA A 382 6.14 -9.75 -2.78
C ALA A 382 6.35 -10.03 -4.27
N SER A 383 5.26 -10.25 -5.01
CA SER A 383 5.26 -10.55 -6.44
C SER A 383 5.79 -9.40 -7.30
N GLU A 384 5.42 -8.18 -6.94
CA GLU A 384 5.92 -6.97 -7.61
C GLU A 384 7.42 -6.77 -7.38
N ILE A 385 7.91 -7.02 -6.16
CA ILE A 385 9.34 -6.93 -5.84
C ILE A 385 10.16 -7.97 -6.62
N ILE A 386 9.62 -9.17 -6.85
CA ILE A 386 10.27 -10.20 -7.66
C ILE A 386 10.34 -9.78 -9.14
N GLY A 387 9.41 -8.93 -9.60
CA GLY A 387 9.33 -8.49 -10.98
C GLY A 387 8.77 -9.54 -11.93
N VAL A 388 7.91 -10.44 -11.43
CA VAL A 388 7.26 -11.48 -12.25
C VAL A 388 6.30 -10.83 -13.25
N ASP A 389 6.45 -11.17 -14.54
CA ASP A 389 5.51 -10.74 -15.58
C ASP A 389 4.21 -11.56 -15.54
N LEU A 390 3.32 -11.16 -14.62
CA LEU A 390 2.03 -11.81 -14.41
C LEU A 390 1.09 -11.66 -15.61
N GLN A 391 1.25 -10.63 -16.43
CA GLN A 391 0.43 -10.44 -17.62
C GLN A 391 0.76 -11.48 -18.69
N ARG A 392 2.05 -11.76 -18.91
CA ARG A 392 2.48 -12.85 -19.80
C ARG A 392 2.04 -14.21 -19.26
N ILE A 393 2.24 -14.46 -17.97
CA ILE A 393 1.86 -15.73 -17.33
C ILE A 393 0.34 -15.97 -17.46
N ALA A 394 -0.50 -14.98 -17.20
CA ALA A 394 -1.95 -15.11 -17.34
C ALA A 394 -2.35 -15.56 -18.76
N LYS A 395 -1.73 -15.01 -19.81
CA LYS A 395 -1.97 -15.40 -21.21
C LYS A 395 -1.52 -16.83 -21.50
N GLU A 396 -0.33 -17.21 -21.00
CA GLU A 396 0.21 -18.57 -21.16
C GLU A 396 -0.69 -19.60 -20.47
N MET A 397 -1.12 -19.32 -19.24
CA MET A 397 -1.96 -20.23 -18.45
C MET A 397 -3.37 -20.38 -18.99
N SER A 398 -3.96 -19.29 -19.50
CA SER A 398 -5.26 -19.37 -20.15
C SER A 398 -5.26 -20.36 -21.32
N ARG A 399 -4.20 -20.32 -22.15
CA ARG A 399 -4.03 -21.25 -23.28
C ARG A 399 -3.74 -22.66 -22.81
N LYS A 400 -2.80 -22.82 -21.87
CA LYS A 400 -2.31 -24.13 -21.39
C LYS A 400 -3.42 -24.96 -20.76
N TYR A 401 -4.27 -24.34 -19.94
CA TYR A 401 -5.28 -25.04 -19.16
C TYR A 401 -6.71 -24.87 -19.67
N SER A 402 -6.92 -24.17 -20.80
CA SER A 402 -8.26 -23.90 -21.36
C SER A 402 -9.21 -23.26 -20.34
N VAL A 403 -8.67 -22.35 -19.54
CA VAL A 403 -9.39 -21.50 -18.58
C VAL A 403 -9.14 -20.04 -18.96
N GLU A 404 -9.81 -19.11 -18.29
CA GLU A 404 -9.64 -17.69 -18.54
C GLU A 404 -8.96 -17.01 -17.34
N VAL A 405 -7.65 -16.78 -17.47
CA VAL A 405 -6.85 -16.12 -16.44
C VAL A 405 -6.67 -14.65 -16.82
N ILE A 406 -7.20 -13.77 -15.98
CA ILE A 406 -7.25 -12.33 -16.19
C ILE A 406 -6.32 -11.68 -15.18
N TYR A 407 -5.20 -11.12 -15.66
CA TYR A 407 -4.32 -10.32 -14.81
C TYR A 407 -5.00 -9.00 -14.45
N VAL A 408 -5.15 -8.73 -13.16
CA VAL A 408 -5.72 -7.49 -12.64
C VAL A 408 -4.62 -6.44 -12.53
N GLN A 409 -4.47 -5.64 -13.58
CA GLN A 409 -3.48 -4.57 -13.62
C GLN A 409 -3.92 -3.41 -12.72
N PRO A 410 -3.15 -3.02 -11.69
CA PRO A 410 -3.51 -1.90 -10.84
C PRO A 410 -3.54 -0.56 -11.59
N ASP A 411 -4.47 0.30 -11.21
CA ASP A 411 -4.53 1.66 -11.73
C ASP A 411 -3.43 2.53 -11.11
N SER A 412 -2.66 3.22 -11.96
CA SER A 412 -1.54 4.06 -11.55
C SER A 412 -1.96 5.32 -10.78
N THR A 413 -3.20 5.79 -10.94
CA THR A 413 -3.69 7.03 -10.31
C THR A 413 -4.02 6.84 -8.84
N PHE A 414 -4.38 5.62 -8.44
CA PHE A 414 -4.77 5.28 -7.07
C PHE A 414 -3.78 4.30 -6.41
N LEU A 415 -2.52 4.27 -6.86
CA LEU A 415 -1.47 3.45 -6.25
C LEU A 415 -1.29 3.82 -4.77
N GLY A 416 -1.09 2.79 -3.93
CA GLY A 416 -1.03 2.95 -2.48
C GLY A 416 -2.40 3.01 -1.78
N SER A 417 -3.49 2.80 -2.51
CA SER A 417 -4.84 2.67 -1.96
C SER A 417 -5.55 1.45 -2.57
N LYS A 418 -6.51 0.88 -1.84
CA LYS A 418 -7.38 -0.19 -2.36
C LYS A 418 -8.03 0.16 -3.70
N PHE A 419 -8.31 1.45 -3.95
CA PHE A 419 -8.96 1.89 -5.19
C PHE A 419 -8.13 1.63 -6.45
N GLY A 420 -6.80 1.53 -6.34
CA GLY A 420 -5.95 1.15 -7.46
C GLY A 420 -6.26 -0.26 -7.97
N GLY A 421 -6.38 -1.22 -7.05
CA GLY A 421 -6.72 -2.60 -7.40
C GLY A 421 -8.19 -2.76 -7.75
N THR A 422 -9.09 -2.05 -7.06
CA THR A 422 -10.52 -2.06 -7.37
C THR A 422 -10.79 -1.52 -8.77
N PHE A 423 -10.18 -0.40 -9.18
CA PHE A 423 -10.33 0.11 -10.53
C PHE A 423 -9.72 -0.86 -11.55
N GLY A 424 -8.53 -1.41 -11.27
CA GLY A 424 -7.89 -2.41 -12.13
C GLY A 424 -8.79 -3.62 -12.41
N LEU A 425 -9.49 -4.12 -11.39
CA LEU A 425 -10.48 -5.18 -11.56
C LEU A 425 -11.62 -4.71 -12.46
N PHE A 426 -12.15 -3.52 -12.23
CA PHE A 426 -13.30 -3.04 -13.01
C PHE A 426 -12.93 -2.78 -14.46
N ASP A 427 -11.75 -2.27 -14.74
CA ASP A 427 -11.26 -2.16 -16.10
C ASP A 427 -11.23 -3.53 -16.79
N ALA A 428 -10.76 -4.56 -16.08
CA ALA A 428 -10.75 -5.92 -16.58
C ALA A 428 -12.16 -6.48 -16.81
N LEU A 429 -13.14 -6.17 -15.95
CA LEU A 429 -14.54 -6.57 -16.11
C LEU A 429 -15.23 -5.81 -17.24
N ILE A 430 -15.09 -4.48 -17.30
CA ILE A 430 -15.69 -3.60 -18.31
C ILE A 430 -15.21 -3.97 -19.71
N SER A 431 -13.92 -4.34 -19.83
CA SER A 431 -13.33 -4.78 -21.10
C SER A 431 -13.98 -6.05 -21.69
N ARG A 432 -14.86 -6.72 -20.95
CA ARG A 432 -15.59 -7.92 -21.38
C ARG A 432 -17.07 -7.67 -21.65
N MET A 433 -17.54 -6.44 -21.47
CA MET A 433 -18.92 -6.09 -21.78
C MET A 433 -19.13 -6.17 -23.29
N GLU A 434 -20.02 -7.06 -23.74
CA GLU A 434 -20.27 -7.29 -25.16
C GLU A 434 -21.50 -6.51 -25.63
N PRO A 435 -21.55 -6.07 -26.90
CA PRO A 435 -22.79 -5.59 -27.49
C PRO A 435 -23.87 -6.69 -27.46
N ARG A 436 -25.08 -6.35 -26.98
CA ARG A 436 -26.22 -7.26 -26.86
C ARG A 436 -27.51 -6.60 -27.34
N GLU A 437 -28.53 -7.40 -27.61
CA GLU A 437 -29.88 -6.90 -27.84
C GLU A 437 -30.43 -6.26 -26.55
N VAL A 438 -30.99 -5.06 -26.69
CA VAL A 438 -31.43 -4.25 -25.56
C VAL A 438 -32.81 -4.68 -25.09
N GLU A 439 -32.91 -5.01 -23.81
CA GLU A 439 -34.17 -5.19 -23.09
C GLU A 439 -34.78 -3.83 -22.76
N LYS A 440 -36.05 -3.64 -23.10
CA LYS A 440 -36.76 -2.37 -22.87
C LYS A 440 -37.05 -2.13 -21.40
N ASP A 441 -37.03 -0.85 -21.02
CA ASP A 441 -37.41 -0.34 -19.71
C ASP A 441 -36.57 -0.92 -18.56
N THR A 442 -35.32 -1.24 -18.84
CA THR A 442 -34.35 -1.76 -17.86
C THR A 442 -33.24 -0.76 -17.58
N VAL A 443 -32.72 -0.79 -16.35
CA VAL A 443 -31.54 -0.02 -15.96
C VAL A 443 -30.45 -0.89 -15.34
N ASN A 444 -29.19 -0.57 -15.63
CA ASN A 444 -28.07 -0.96 -14.80
C ASN A 444 -27.79 0.11 -13.74
N LEU A 445 -27.49 -0.31 -12.52
CA LEU A 445 -26.98 0.56 -11.47
C LEU A 445 -25.47 0.35 -11.31
N ILE A 446 -24.71 1.44 -11.30
CA ILE A 446 -23.25 1.44 -11.19
C ILE A 446 -22.88 2.21 -9.92
N GLY A 447 -22.28 1.57 -8.92
CA GLY A 447 -21.84 2.34 -7.75
C GLY A 447 -21.04 1.53 -6.73
N ARG A 448 -20.02 2.16 -6.15
CA ARG A 448 -19.22 1.55 -5.07
C ARG A 448 -20.06 1.14 -3.87
N TRP A 449 -21.21 1.77 -3.65
CA TRP A 449 -22.08 1.49 -2.50
C TRP A 449 -22.49 0.02 -2.42
N PHE A 450 -22.56 -0.72 -3.53
CA PHE A 450 -22.78 -2.16 -3.58
C PHE A 450 -21.63 -3.01 -2.97
N TYR A 451 -20.58 -2.38 -2.41
CA TYR A 451 -19.45 -3.10 -1.81
C TYR A 451 -19.71 -3.83 -0.48
N GLY A 452 -20.89 -3.68 0.13
CA GLY A 452 -21.33 -4.47 1.28
C GLY A 452 -22.39 -5.49 0.87
N ALA A 453 -22.23 -6.76 1.26
CA ALA A 453 -23.29 -7.76 1.10
C ALA A 453 -24.55 -7.31 1.85
N GLY A 454 -25.73 -7.83 1.55
CA GLY A 454 -26.92 -7.52 2.37
C GLY A 454 -27.67 -6.26 1.99
N LYS A 455 -28.02 -6.19 0.71
CA LYS A 455 -28.74 -5.06 0.12
C LYS A 455 -30.07 -5.44 -0.48
N ASP A 456 -30.63 -6.60 -0.17
CA ASP A 456 -31.92 -7.00 -0.75
C ASP A 456 -32.98 -5.91 -0.50
N GLN A 457 -33.07 -5.40 0.73
CA GLN A 457 -33.95 -4.29 1.10
C GLN A 457 -33.57 -2.95 0.45
N GLU A 458 -32.27 -2.67 0.27
CA GLU A 458 -31.81 -1.43 -0.37
C GLU A 458 -32.09 -1.45 -1.89
N GLN A 459 -31.88 -2.59 -2.53
CA GLN A 459 -32.21 -2.81 -3.94
C GLN A 459 -33.72 -2.81 -4.15
N GLU A 460 -34.50 -3.42 -3.25
CA GLU A 460 -35.96 -3.34 -3.23
C GLU A 460 -36.43 -1.89 -3.16
N ALA A 461 -35.82 -1.06 -2.31
CA ALA A 461 -36.14 0.37 -2.20
C ALA A 461 -35.86 1.14 -3.50
N LEU A 462 -34.67 0.94 -4.10
CA LEU A 462 -34.34 1.56 -5.38
C LEU A 462 -35.25 1.05 -6.51
N GLN A 463 -35.54 -0.25 -6.51
CA GLN A 463 -36.46 -0.89 -7.46
C GLN A 463 -37.88 -0.34 -7.31
N TYR A 464 -38.34 -0.10 -6.09
CA TYR A 464 -39.65 0.50 -5.83
C TYR A 464 -39.74 1.88 -6.48
N ILE A 465 -38.75 2.76 -6.26
CA ILE A 465 -38.72 4.09 -6.88
C ILE A 465 -38.72 3.99 -8.40
N LEU A 466 -37.86 3.14 -8.99
CA LEU A 466 -37.79 2.96 -10.45
C LEU A 466 -39.10 2.40 -11.05
N SER A 467 -39.77 1.51 -10.33
CA SER A 467 -41.02 0.90 -10.77
C SER A 467 -42.15 1.92 -10.92
N THR A 468 -42.11 3.04 -10.19
CA THR A 468 -43.08 4.13 -10.33
C THR A 468 -43.01 4.81 -11.70
N LEU A 469 -41.85 4.80 -12.34
CA LEU A 469 -41.64 5.23 -13.73
C LEU A 469 -41.78 4.08 -14.73
N GLY A 470 -42.07 2.87 -14.26
CA GLY A 470 -42.13 1.65 -15.07
C GLY A 470 -40.77 1.13 -15.53
N LEU A 471 -39.70 1.41 -14.77
CA LEU A 471 -38.35 0.87 -15.01
C LEU A 471 -38.06 -0.30 -14.07
N ARG A 472 -37.28 -1.28 -14.53
CA ARG A 472 -36.73 -2.37 -13.70
C ARG A 472 -35.22 -2.34 -13.63
N ILE A 473 -34.67 -2.63 -12.46
CA ILE A 473 -33.25 -2.93 -12.28
C ILE A 473 -32.99 -4.25 -12.98
N ARG A 474 -32.05 -4.23 -13.93
CA ARG A 474 -31.57 -5.43 -14.61
C ARG A 474 -30.30 -5.96 -13.96
N PHE A 475 -29.39 -5.07 -13.55
CA PHE A 475 -28.10 -5.48 -13.01
C PHE A 475 -27.51 -4.38 -12.13
N CYS A 476 -26.98 -4.77 -10.98
CA CYS A 476 -26.24 -3.91 -10.07
C CYS A 476 -24.75 -4.21 -10.26
N PHE A 477 -24.09 -3.43 -11.11
CA PHE A 477 -22.66 -3.56 -11.30
C PHE A 477 -21.97 -3.24 -9.96
N LEU A 478 -21.01 -4.10 -9.59
CA LEU A 478 -20.24 -4.06 -8.33
C LEU A 478 -20.90 -4.76 -7.12
N ASP A 479 -22.00 -5.47 -7.35
CA ASP A 479 -22.55 -6.43 -6.40
C ASP A 479 -22.12 -7.88 -6.74
N TYR A 480 -22.58 -8.86 -5.97
CA TYR A 480 -22.43 -10.28 -6.29
C TYR A 480 -22.99 -10.59 -7.67
N SER A 481 -22.13 -11.03 -8.57
CA SER A 481 -22.46 -11.19 -9.99
C SER A 481 -21.85 -12.47 -10.54
N TYR A 482 -22.40 -12.97 -11.63
CA TYR A 482 -21.74 -13.94 -12.50
C TYR A 482 -21.03 -13.23 -13.65
N MET A 483 -19.98 -13.84 -14.20
CA MET A 483 -19.29 -13.31 -15.38
C MET A 483 -20.23 -13.08 -16.56
N SER A 484 -21.22 -13.97 -16.76
CA SER A 484 -22.22 -13.82 -17.81
C SER A 484 -23.07 -12.55 -17.68
N GLU A 485 -23.36 -12.11 -16.45
CA GLU A 485 -24.15 -10.89 -16.22
C GLU A 485 -23.35 -9.63 -16.57
N ILE A 486 -22.03 -9.67 -16.33
CA ILE A 486 -21.10 -8.61 -16.70
C ILE A 486 -20.92 -8.55 -18.22
N GLU A 487 -20.74 -9.69 -18.87
CA GLU A 487 -20.66 -9.78 -20.33
C GLU A 487 -21.97 -9.29 -20.98
N ASP A 488 -23.11 -9.54 -20.33
CA ASP A 488 -24.43 -9.09 -20.75
C ASP A 488 -24.82 -7.68 -20.26
N PHE A 489 -23.89 -6.90 -19.70
CA PHE A 489 -24.16 -5.56 -19.17
C PHE A 489 -24.92 -4.68 -20.17
N CYS A 490 -24.54 -4.73 -21.46
CA CYS A 490 -25.16 -3.92 -22.51
C CYS A 490 -26.60 -4.31 -22.88
N LYS A 491 -27.17 -5.38 -22.29
CA LYS A 491 -28.60 -5.71 -22.46
C LYS A 491 -29.51 -4.65 -21.84
N ALA A 492 -29.06 -3.86 -20.87
CA ALA A 492 -29.92 -2.83 -20.32
C ALA A 492 -30.12 -1.64 -21.28
N GLU A 493 -31.29 -1.03 -21.28
CA GLU A 493 -31.56 0.20 -22.04
C GLU A 493 -30.84 1.43 -21.47
N TYR A 494 -30.71 1.54 -20.14
CA TYR A 494 -30.15 2.72 -19.47
C TYR A 494 -29.12 2.33 -18.41
N ASP A 495 -28.22 3.26 -18.07
CA ASP A 495 -27.17 3.07 -17.06
C ASP A 495 -27.18 4.26 -16.09
N PHE A 496 -27.32 4.03 -14.79
CA PHE A 496 -27.31 5.06 -13.75
C PHE A 496 -26.10 4.87 -12.82
N GLN A 497 -25.33 5.94 -12.63
CA GLN A 497 -24.24 5.99 -11.66
C GLN A 497 -24.76 6.48 -10.32
N LEU A 498 -24.49 5.73 -9.25
CA LEU A 498 -24.89 6.06 -7.88
C LEU A 498 -23.76 6.69 -7.07
N GLY A 499 -23.95 7.96 -6.71
CA GLY A 499 -23.06 8.79 -5.90
C GLY A 499 -21.93 9.45 -6.69
N LEU A 500 -21.64 10.69 -6.34
CA LEU A 500 -20.54 11.46 -6.91
C LEU A 500 -19.19 11.08 -6.28
N SER A 501 -18.27 10.57 -7.09
CA SER A 501 -16.86 10.43 -6.69
C SER A 501 -15.94 10.38 -7.91
N LYS A 502 -14.67 10.78 -7.73
CA LYS A 502 -13.65 10.63 -8.79
C LYS A 502 -13.54 9.20 -9.29
N PHE A 503 -13.70 8.23 -8.39
CA PHE A 503 -13.69 6.81 -8.71
C PHE A 503 -14.87 6.42 -9.60
N ASN A 504 -16.11 6.69 -9.17
CA ASN A 504 -17.31 6.36 -9.94
C ASN A 504 -17.31 7.03 -11.32
N ASN A 505 -16.92 8.30 -11.40
CA ASN A 505 -16.86 9.04 -12.66
C ASN A 505 -15.88 8.40 -13.65
N ARG A 506 -14.76 7.87 -13.15
CA ARG A 506 -13.78 7.16 -13.98
C ARG A 506 -14.32 5.82 -14.47
N VAL A 507 -15.06 5.10 -13.63
CA VAL A 507 -15.75 3.84 -13.99
C VAL A 507 -16.80 4.10 -15.06
N ALA A 508 -17.67 5.09 -14.87
CA ALA A 508 -18.70 5.47 -15.85
C ALA A 508 -18.11 5.91 -17.18
N LYS A 509 -17.03 6.72 -17.14
CA LYS A 509 -16.30 7.10 -18.35
C LYS A 509 -15.71 5.89 -19.06
N ARG A 510 -15.15 4.93 -18.32
CA ARG A 510 -14.58 3.72 -18.90
C ARG A 510 -15.64 2.83 -19.56
N ILE A 511 -16.81 2.68 -18.94
CA ILE A 511 -17.97 1.99 -19.53
C ILE A 511 -18.37 2.66 -20.84
N HIS A 512 -18.49 4.00 -20.86
CA HIS A 512 -18.79 4.77 -22.07
C HIS A 512 -17.75 4.52 -23.18
N GLU A 513 -16.45 4.60 -22.85
CA GLU A 513 -15.35 4.42 -23.80
C GLU A 513 -15.30 3.00 -24.40
N VAL A 514 -15.59 1.95 -23.62
CA VAL A 514 -15.53 0.55 -24.08
C VAL A 514 -16.80 0.14 -24.84
N THR A 515 -17.96 0.52 -24.32
CA THR A 515 -19.25 0.03 -24.87
C THR A 515 -19.84 0.96 -25.92
N GLY A 516 -19.40 2.21 -26.01
CA GLY A 516 -19.98 3.24 -26.88
C GLY A 516 -21.37 3.74 -26.46
N ARG A 517 -21.90 3.26 -25.32
CA ARG A 517 -23.21 3.62 -24.79
C ARG A 517 -23.22 5.06 -24.26
N ARG A 518 -24.39 5.67 -24.02
CA ARG A 518 -24.48 7.03 -23.43
C ARG A 518 -23.80 7.05 -22.06
N MET A 519 -23.21 8.20 -21.68
CA MET A 519 -22.66 8.38 -20.34
C MET A 519 -23.75 8.07 -19.29
N PRO A 520 -23.45 7.23 -18.28
CA PRO A 520 -24.39 6.92 -17.21
C PRO A 520 -24.94 8.19 -16.55
N LEU A 521 -26.25 8.21 -16.28
CA LEU A 521 -26.88 9.32 -15.55
C LEU A 521 -26.39 9.30 -14.11
N GLU A 522 -25.72 10.37 -13.70
CA GLU A 522 -25.27 10.53 -12.32
C GLU A 522 -26.44 10.86 -11.41
N LEU A 523 -26.63 10.06 -10.36
CA LEU A 523 -27.66 10.22 -9.35
C LEU A 523 -27.05 9.98 -7.97
N ASP A 524 -27.40 10.79 -6.97
CA ASP A 524 -27.09 10.45 -5.58
C ASP A 524 -28.04 9.35 -5.09
N VAL A 525 -27.65 8.63 -4.04
CA VAL A 525 -28.51 7.59 -3.47
C VAL A 525 -29.65 8.25 -2.70
N PRO A 526 -30.92 8.06 -3.07
CA PRO A 526 -32.02 8.83 -2.52
C PRO A 526 -32.38 8.35 -1.11
N VAL A 527 -32.53 9.29 -0.18
CA VAL A 527 -33.07 9.05 1.17
C VAL A 527 -34.22 10.01 1.46
N GLY A 528 -35.38 9.45 1.82
CA GLY A 528 -36.59 10.24 2.08
C GLY A 528 -37.31 10.74 0.83
N LEU A 529 -38.42 11.45 1.05
CA LEU A 529 -39.36 11.80 -0.02
C LEU A 529 -38.76 12.77 -1.04
N ASN A 530 -38.16 13.87 -0.57
CA ASN A 530 -37.67 14.93 -1.45
C ASN A 530 -36.58 14.42 -2.40
N GLU A 531 -35.62 13.65 -1.89
CA GLU A 531 -34.56 13.06 -2.72
C GLU A 531 -35.12 11.98 -3.66
N SER A 532 -36.12 11.21 -3.24
CA SER A 532 -36.80 10.23 -4.10
C SER A 532 -37.58 10.88 -5.25
N ILE A 533 -38.25 12.01 -4.99
CA ILE A 533 -38.94 12.82 -6.00
C ILE A 533 -37.92 13.44 -6.97
N GLU A 534 -36.84 14.01 -6.44
CA GLU A 534 -35.77 14.55 -7.28
C GLU A 534 -35.17 13.46 -8.18
N TRP A 535 -35.04 12.24 -7.67
CA TRP A 535 -34.63 11.09 -8.45
C TRP A 535 -35.51 10.84 -9.67
N VAL A 536 -36.83 10.75 -9.48
CA VAL A 536 -37.76 10.46 -10.59
C VAL A 536 -37.83 11.62 -11.59
N ARG A 537 -37.71 12.87 -11.13
CA ARG A 537 -37.61 14.06 -11.99
C ARG A 537 -36.39 14.00 -12.90
N ARG A 538 -35.20 13.81 -12.32
CA ARG A 538 -33.95 13.72 -13.07
C ARG A 538 -33.94 12.55 -14.07
N ILE A 539 -34.59 11.44 -13.72
CA ILE A 539 -34.74 10.30 -14.63
C ILE A 539 -35.71 10.64 -15.78
N ALA A 540 -36.85 11.28 -15.50
CA ALA A 540 -37.80 11.70 -16.54
C ALA A 540 -37.18 12.72 -17.51
N ASP A 541 -36.44 13.70 -16.99
CA ASP A 541 -35.68 14.67 -17.79
C ASP A 541 -34.65 13.98 -18.72
N TYR A 542 -33.98 12.94 -18.20
CA TYR A 542 -32.99 12.18 -18.96
C TYR A 542 -33.62 11.26 -20.02
N ILE A 543 -34.85 10.78 -19.77
CA ILE A 543 -35.60 9.82 -20.58
C ILE A 543 -36.97 10.42 -20.95
N PRO A 544 -37.07 11.21 -22.03
CA PRO A 544 -38.28 11.98 -22.35
C PRO A 544 -39.57 11.15 -22.53
N LYS A 545 -39.47 9.85 -22.84
CA LYS A 545 -40.63 8.95 -22.93
C LYS A 545 -41.32 8.69 -21.58
N LEU A 546 -40.71 9.09 -20.46
CA LEU A 546 -41.22 8.89 -19.10
C LEU A 546 -41.92 10.13 -18.54
N GLU A 547 -41.90 11.26 -19.25
CA GLU A 547 -42.48 12.53 -18.80
C GLU A 547 -43.95 12.39 -18.38
N ASN A 548 -44.72 11.61 -19.15
CA ASN A 548 -46.14 11.36 -18.86
C ASN A 548 -46.39 10.48 -17.62
N ARG A 549 -45.35 9.89 -17.03
CA ARG A 549 -45.42 9.07 -15.80
C ARG A 549 -44.97 9.84 -14.57
N LEU A 550 -44.31 11.00 -14.73
CA LEU A 550 -43.69 11.75 -13.65
C LEU A 550 -44.71 12.14 -12.56
N GLU A 551 -45.82 12.76 -12.94
CA GLU A 551 -46.87 13.17 -11.99
C GLU A 551 -47.42 12.00 -11.17
N SER A 552 -47.63 10.84 -11.83
CA SER A 552 -48.08 9.64 -11.14
C SER A 552 -47.02 9.08 -10.20
N ALA A 553 -45.75 9.11 -10.60
CA ALA A 553 -44.64 8.66 -9.77
C ALA A 553 -44.48 9.50 -8.50
N GLU A 554 -44.50 10.84 -8.64
CA GLU A 554 -44.45 11.77 -7.50
C GLU A 554 -45.62 11.55 -6.53
N ARG A 555 -46.82 11.33 -7.07
CA ARG A 555 -48.00 11.01 -6.25
C ARG A 555 -47.83 9.71 -5.49
N ILE A 556 -47.41 8.61 -6.14
CA ILE A 556 -47.22 7.30 -5.49
C ILE A 556 -46.20 7.40 -4.34
N LEU A 557 -45.08 8.09 -4.57
CA LEU A 557 -44.05 8.29 -3.55
C LEU A 557 -44.58 9.14 -2.38
N SER A 558 -45.32 10.22 -2.68
CA SER A 558 -45.91 11.09 -1.67
C SER A 558 -46.96 10.38 -0.81
N GLU A 559 -47.86 9.60 -1.44
CA GLU A 559 -48.85 8.78 -0.75
C GLU A 559 -48.18 7.73 0.16
N ARG A 560 -47.11 7.09 -0.33
CA ARG A 560 -46.33 6.13 0.46
C ARG A 560 -45.68 6.79 1.68
N PHE A 561 -45.06 7.95 1.50
CA PHE A 561 -44.47 8.70 2.62
C PHE A 561 -45.53 9.15 3.63
N GLN A 562 -46.68 9.65 3.16
CA GLN A 562 -47.79 10.03 4.02
C GLN A 562 -48.32 8.85 4.83
N SER A 563 -48.42 7.66 4.23
CA SER A 563 -48.80 6.43 4.96
C SER A 563 -47.80 6.07 6.07
N ILE A 564 -46.50 6.29 5.85
CA ILE A 564 -45.47 6.11 6.90
C ILE A 564 -45.68 7.14 8.01
N VAL A 565 -45.88 8.41 7.67
CA VAL A 565 -46.13 9.49 8.64
C VAL A 565 -47.36 9.19 9.49
N GLU A 566 -48.48 8.81 8.89
CA GLU A 566 -49.73 8.47 9.60
C GLU A 566 -49.55 7.29 10.56
N ARG A 567 -48.72 6.31 10.18
CA ARG A 567 -48.42 5.14 11.01
C ARG A 567 -47.62 5.48 12.27
N TYR A 568 -46.60 6.34 12.15
CA TYR A 568 -45.63 6.58 13.23
C TYR A 568 -45.84 7.91 13.98
N SER A 569 -46.49 8.90 13.38
CA SER A 569 -46.77 10.20 14.01
C SER A 569 -47.49 10.06 15.36
N PRO A 570 -48.49 9.17 15.58
CA PRO A 570 -49.16 9.05 16.88
C PRO A 570 -48.22 8.79 18.06
N ALA A 571 -47.08 8.11 17.83
CA ALA A 571 -46.10 7.80 18.87
C ALA A 571 -45.03 8.90 19.05
N LEU A 572 -44.85 9.77 18.05
CA LEU A 572 -43.74 10.73 17.98
C LEU A 572 -44.19 12.20 18.02
N ARG A 573 -45.46 12.49 17.76
CA ARG A 573 -45.98 13.86 17.67
C ARG A 573 -45.76 14.62 18.98
N ASN A 574 -45.41 15.90 18.86
CA ASN A 574 -45.09 16.82 19.96
C ASN A 574 -43.87 16.42 20.79
N LYS A 575 -43.03 15.49 20.30
CA LYS A 575 -41.75 15.18 20.92
C LYS A 575 -40.70 16.20 20.51
N ARG A 576 -39.81 16.53 21.44
CA ARG A 576 -38.71 17.47 21.24
C ARG A 576 -37.41 16.70 21.10
N VAL A 577 -36.69 16.91 20.01
CA VAL A 577 -35.45 16.18 19.72
C VAL A 577 -34.30 17.13 19.40
N VAL A 578 -33.08 16.64 19.62
CA VAL A 578 -31.84 17.30 19.20
C VAL A 578 -31.03 16.36 18.30
N LEU A 579 -30.51 16.89 17.20
CA LEU A 579 -29.59 16.17 16.31
C LEU A 579 -28.15 16.46 16.75
N TYR A 580 -27.45 15.48 17.33
CA TYR A 580 -26.09 15.62 17.85
C TYR A 580 -25.08 14.82 17.02
N CYS A 581 -24.21 15.47 16.25
CA CYS A 581 -23.44 14.85 15.17
C CYS A 581 -21.92 15.06 15.28
N LEU A 582 -21.14 14.00 15.04
CA LEU A 582 -19.67 14.02 14.95
C LEU A 582 -19.10 14.41 13.61
N LEU A 583 -19.95 14.41 12.58
CA LEU A 583 -19.57 14.71 11.22
C LEU A 583 -20.54 15.76 10.70
N VAL A 584 -20.00 16.84 10.14
CA VAL A 584 -20.80 17.81 9.40
C VAL A 584 -21.27 17.13 8.11
N ARG A 585 -22.58 16.88 8.01
CA ARG A 585 -23.23 16.24 6.86
C ARG A 585 -24.57 16.89 6.57
N ASP A 586 -25.13 16.62 5.39
CA ASP A 586 -26.53 16.95 5.08
C ASP A 586 -27.47 16.11 5.96
N LEU A 587 -28.36 16.78 6.69
CA LEU A 587 -29.39 16.21 7.59
C LEU A 587 -30.82 16.54 7.13
N LYS A 588 -30.99 17.02 5.89
CA LYS A 588 -32.25 17.57 5.41
C LYS A 588 -33.37 16.54 5.43
N TRP A 589 -33.11 15.31 4.97
CA TRP A 589 -34.14 14.26 4.96
C TRP A 589 -34.61 13.89 6.38
N GLN A 590 -33.72 13.88 7.38
CA GLN A 590 -34.10 13.65 8.77
C GLN A 590 -35.00 14.77 9.26
N VAL A 591 -34.61 16.02 9.03
CA VAL A 591 -35.38 17.20 9.44
C VAL A 591 -36.76 17.20 8.79
N ASP A 592 -36.83 16.99 7.48
CA ASP A 592 -38.10 16.98 6.73
C ASP A 592 -39.02 15.85 7.22
N THR A 593 -38.46 14.67 7.52
CA THR A 593 -39.19 13.52 8.09
C THR A 593 -39.71 13.81 9.50
N LEU A 594 -38.87 14.36 10.39
CA LEU A 594 -39.24 14.70 11.77
C LEU A 594 -40.35 15.76 11.79
N ARG A 595 -40.25 16.78 10.96
CA ARG A 595 -41.30 17.80 10.79
C ARG A 595 -42.62 17.18 10.34
N ALA A 596 -42.58 16.28 9.34
CA ALA A 596 -43.78 15.60 8.86
C ALA A 596 -44.44 14.73 9.94
N LEU A 597 -43.65 14.09 10.80
CA LEU A 597 -44.13 13.32 11.96
C LEU A 597 -44.73 14.20 13.08
N GLY A 598 -44.53 15.52 13.01
CA GLY A 598 -44.93 16.47 14.06
C GLY A 598 -43.96 16.48 15.24
N VAL A 599 -42.68 16.15 15.01
CA VAL A 599 -41.59 16.22 15.99
C VAL A 599 -40.93 17.60 15.89
N GLU A 600 -40.69 18.23 17.04
CA GLU A 600 -39.97 19.50 17.14
C GLU A 600 -38.45 19.24 17.16
N VAL A 601 -37.74 19.71 16.13
CA VAL A 601 -36.27 19.70 16.11
C VAL A 601 -35.77 20.98 16.78
N VAL A 602 -35.33 20.86 18.04
CA VAL A 602 -34.94 22.02 18.87
C VAL A 602 -33.64 22.64 18.38
N SER A 603 -32.64 21.82 18.06
CA SER A 603 -31.40 22.28 17.44
C SER A 603 -30.65 21.15 16.74
N ILE A 604 -29.71 21.55 15.89
CA ILE A 604 -28.69 20.68 15.28
C ILE A 604 -27.34 21.09 15.87
N MET A 605 -26.62 20.13 16.46
CA MET A 605 -25.35 20.34 17.15
C MET A 605 -24.24 19.53 16.48
N PHE A 606 -23.16 20.19 16.09
CA PHE A 606 -21.95 19.57 15.57
C PHE A 606 -20.81 19.63 16.60
N VAL A 607 -20.08 18.52 16.76
CA VAL A 607 -19.06 18.36 17.80
C VAL A 607 -17.74 19.05 17.45
N LYS A 608 -17.11 19.69 18.44
CA LYS A 608 -15.79 20.33 18.32
C LYS A 608 -14.69 19.34 17.93
N GLY A 609 -13.87 19.70 16.94
CA GLY A 609 -12.76 18.86 16.46
C GLY A 609 -13.20 17.69 15.55
N ALA A 610 -14.43 17.76 15.03
CA ALA A 610 -14.97 16.85 14.05
C ALA A 610 -14.20 16.86 12.71
N PHE A 611 -14.30 15.76 11.97
CA PHE A 611 -13.82 15.68 10.59
C PHE A 611 -14.57 16.70 9.72
N ILE A 612 -13.84 17.42 8.85
CA ILE A 612 -14.42 18.35 7.87
C ILE A 612 -14.55 17.60 6.54
N ASP A 613 -15.77 17.35 6.10
CA ASP A 613 -16.04 16.93 4.71
C ASP A 613 -16.19 18.17 3.84
N HIS A 614 -15.19 18.46 3.02
CA HIS A 614 -15.19 19.64 2.13
C HIS A 614 -16.21 19.54 0.99
N ASN A 615 -16.85 18.39 0.78
CA ASN A 615 -17.83 18.19 -0.28
C ASN A 615 -19.26 18.50 0.17
N VAL A 616 -19.51 18.61 1.49
CA VAL A 616 -20.85 18.88 2.01
C VAL A 616 -21.05 20.37 2.21
N ARG A 617 -22.03 20.94 1.51
CA ARG A 617 -22.61 22.23 1.88
C ARG A 617 -23.69 21.97 2.92
N ILE A 618 -23.60 22.66 4.06
CA ILE A 618 -24.65 22.61 5.07
C ILE A 618 -25.92 23.24 4.45
N PRO A 619 -27.02 22.50 4.30
CA PRO A 619 -28.27 23.04 3.78
C PRO A 619 -28.83 24.13 4.69
N ASP A 620 -29.68 24.97 4.12
CA ASP A 620 -30.56 25.80 4.93
C ASP A 620 -31.64 24.92 5.58
N TYR A 621 -31.61 24.83 6.91
CA TYR A 621 -32.60 24.10 7.70
C TYR A 621 -33.79 24.99 8.10
N GLY A 622 -33.87 26.22 7.59
CA GLY A 622 -34.90 27.19 7.90
C GLY A 622 -34.73 27.78 9.30
N ASP A 623 -35.74 27.60 10.15
CA ASP A 623 -35.81 28.17 11.50
C ASP A 623 -35.04 27.38 12.57
N ILE A 624 -34.47 26.22 12.23
CA ILE A 624 -33.76 25.37 13.18
C ILE A 624 -32.39 25.96 13.51
N LYS A 625 -32.11 26.12 14.80
CA LYS A 625 -30.81 26.60 15.28
C LYS A 625 -29.71 25.57 15.03
N VAL A 626 -28.70 25.94 14.24
CA VAL A 626 -27.49 25.13 14.01
C VAL A 626 -26.36 25.65 14.89
N LEU A 627 -25.79 24.76 15.70
CA LEU A 627 -24.76 25.02 16.68
C LEU A 627 -23.50 24.23 16.33
N ASN A 628 -22.39 24.92 16.11
CA ASN A 628 -21.10 24.31 15.76
C ASN A 628 -20.15 24.30 16.97
N ASP A 629 -19.17 23.41 16.95
CA ASP A 629 -18.13 23.29 17.99
C ASP A 629 -18.67 23.02 19.40
N MET A 630 -19.77 22.29 19.47
CA MET A 630 -20.42 21.93 20.73
C MET A 630 -19.73 20.73 21.39
N ASN A 631 -19.79 20.66 22.71
CA ASN A 631 -19.31 19.54 23.52
C ASN A 631 -20.46 18.88 24.29
N MET A 632 -20.15 17.83 25.05
CA MET A 632 -21.16 17.05 25.77
C MET A 632 -21.81 17.85 26.92
N CYS A 633 -21.09 18.76 27.56
CA CYS A 633 -21.65 19.64 28.59
C CYS A 633 -22.67 20.60 27.98
N ASP A 634 -22.42 21.12 26.78
CA ASP A 634 -23.38 21.99 26.09
C ASP A 634 -24.64 21.21 25.70
N LEU A 635 -24.50 19.95 25.28
CA LEU A 635 -25.63 19.06 25.02
C LEU A 635 -26.44 18.81 26.30
N GLN A 636 -25.77 18.55 27.42
CA GLN A 636 -26.42 18.35 28.72
C GLN A 636 -27.19 19.60 29.16
N GLU A 637 -26.60 20.79 29.02
CA GLU A 637 -27.24 22.05 29.35
C GLU A 637 -28.49 22.29 28.49
N LEU A 638 -28.42 21.99 27.19
CA LEU A 638 -29.56 22.09 26.29
C LEU A 638 -30.67 21.09 26.68
N ILE A 639 -30.33 19.83 26.95
CA ILE A 639 -31.30 18.81 27.35
C ILE A 639 -32.07 19.25 28.60
N SER A 640 -31.35 19.77 29.61
CA SER A 640 -31.95 20.24 30.86
C SER A 640 -32.83 21.48 30.68
N LYS A 641 -32.44 22.43 29.83
CA LYS A 641 -33.20 23.67 29.61
C LYS A 641 -34.41 23.51 28.71
N GLU A 642 -34.29 22.68 27.66
CA GLU A 642 -35.28 22.56 26.60
C GLU A 642 -36.14 21.29 26.71
N HIS A 643 -35.99 20.50 27.78
CA HIS A 643 -36.76 19.27 28.02
C HIS A 643 -36.80 18.34 26.79
N ILE A 644 -35.61 17.93 26.34
CA ILE A 644 -35.45 17.07 25.15
C ILE A 644 -35.89 15.64 25.45
N ASP A 645 -36.80 15.08 24.63
CA ASP A 645 -37.28 13.69 24.74
C ASP A 645 -36.28 12.65 24.20
N LEU A 646 -35.51 13.01 23.16
CA LEU A 646 -34.59 12.09 22.48
C LEU A 646 -33.44 12.82 21.78
N VAL A 647 -32.23 12.29 21.95
CA VAL A 647 -31.02 12.68 21.23
C VAL A 647 -30.84 11.78 19.99
N ILE A 648 -30.84 12.35 18.81
CA ILE A 648 -30.57 11.61 17.57
C ILE A 648 -29.09 11.81 17.22
N THR A 649 -28.31 10.73 17.15
CA THR A 649 -26.83 10.85 17.09
C THR A 649 -26.12 9.76 16.29
N ASN A 650 -24.92 10.07 15.80
CA ASN A 650 -23.92 9.10 15.34
C ASN A 650 -22.79 8.86 16.37
N ASP A 651 -22.91 9.41 17.58
CA ASP A 651 -22.00 9.27 18.73
C ASP A 651 -22.63 8.45 19.86
N ALA A 652 -23.19 7.30 19.50
CA ALA A 652 -23.93 6.43 20.40
C ALA A 652 -23.17 6.15 21.72
N ASP A 653 -21.87 5.91 21.64
CA ASP A 653 -21.04 5.52 22.79
C ASP A 653 -20.97 6.62 23.85
N ARG A 654 -20.66 7.88 23.45
CA ARG A 654 -20.53 8.97 24.43
C ARG A 654 -21.89 9.41 24.96
N VAL A 655 -22.91 9.45 24.12
CA VAL A 655 -24.28 9.80 24.50
C VAL A 655 -24.85 8.76 25.48
N THR A 656 -24.58 7.47 25.26
CA THR A 656 -24.96 6.39 26.19
C THR A 656 -24.28 6.53 27.55
N ARG A 657 -22.97 6.82 27.59
CA ARG A 657 -22.21 6.92 28.85
C ARG A 657 -22.69 8.05 29.78
N HIS A 658 -23.23 9.12 29.22
CA HIS A 658 -23.76 10.24 30.00
C HIS A 658 -25.21 10.02 30.43
N GLY A 659 -25.83 8.92 30.01
CA GLY A 659 -27.24 8.72 30.24
C GLY A 659 -28.06 9.79 29.51
N PHE A 660 -27.86 9.98 28.18
CA PHE A 660 -28.83 10.67 27.28
C PHE A 660 -29.61 9.74 26.31
N LYS A 661 -30.96 9.86 26.30
CA LYS A 661 -31.83 8.86 25.68
C LYS A 661 -31.69 9.08 24.21
N TRP A 662 -31.34 8.05 23.45
CA TRP A 662 -30.87 8.29 22.10
C TRP A 662 -31.38 7.29 21.07
N ALA A 663 -31.35 7.74 19.83
CA ALA A 663 -31.57 6.93 18.65
C ALA A 663 -30.46 7.20 17.63
N PRO A 664 -30.12 6.21 16.79
CA PRO A 664 -29.16 6.43 15.72
C PRO A 664 -29.68 7.47 14.73
N LEU A 665 -28.76 8.22 14.13
CA LEU A 665 -29.03 9.25 13.10
C LEU A 665 -29.75 8.72 11.84
N GLY A 666 -29.91 7.40 11.73
CA GLY A 666 -30.39 6.71 10.53
C GLY A 666 -29.28 6.66 9.49
N SER A 667 -28.82 5.46 9.13
CA SER A 667 -27.71 5.37 8.17
C SER A 667 -27.53 3.99 7.51
N ARG A 668 -28.61 3.29 7.16
CA ARG A 668 -28.46 1.95 6.55
C ARG A 668 -29.46 1.58 5.44
N HIS A 669 -30.39 2.44 5.04
CA HIS A 669 -31.46 2.06 4.11
C HIS A 669 -31.84 3.22 3.17
N TYR A 670 -32.19 2.89 1.93
CA TYR A 670 -32.50 3.84 0.86
C TYR A 670 -34.01 4.10 0.73
N GLY A 671 -34.36 5.14 0.00
CA GLY A 671 -35.74 5.46 -0.35
C GLY A 671 -36.64 5.72 0.85
N LEU A 672 -37.90 5.30 0.74
CA LEU A 672 -38.92 5.46 1.79
C LEU A 672 -38.92 4.29 2.78
N GLU A 673 -38.40 3.15 2.37
CA GLU A 673 -38.17 1.97 3.22
C GLU A 673 -37.22 2.32 4.36
N GLY A 674 -36.15 3.06 4.05
CA GLY A 674 -35.23 3.54 5.07
C GLY A 674 -35.84 4.57 6.02
N VAL A 675 -36.76 5.41 5.53
CA VAL A 675 -37.54 6.29 6.40
C VAL A 675 -38.42 5.49 7.34
N GLU A 676 -39.14 4.49 6.83
CA GLU A 676 -40.02 3.65 7.62
C GLU A 676 -39.25 2.90 8.72
N GLU A 677 -38.11 2.29 8.39
CA GLU A 677 -37.28 1.62 9.37
C GLU A 677 -36.75 2.59 10.43
N TRP A 678 -36.30 3.77 10.01
CA TRP A 678 -35.84 4.78 10.95
C TRP A 678 -36.96 5.25 11.88
N CYS A 679 -38.18 5.47 11.35
CA CYS A 679 -39.35 5.82 12.15
C CYS A 679 -39.69 4.73 13.19
N ARG A 680 -39.58 3.45 12.81
CA ARG A 680 -39.75 2.32 13.72
C ARG A 680 -38.70 2.37 14.85
N ILE A 681 -37.43 2.56 14.51
CA ILE A 681 -36.34 2.66 15.49
C ILE A 681 -36.56 3.85 16.45
N LEU A 682 -36.98 5.01 15.93
CA LEU A 682 -37.31 6.17 16.76
C LEU A 682 -38.43 5.83 17.76
N CYS A 683 -39.49 5.15 17.32
CA CYS A 683 -40.57 4.71 18.19
C CYS A 683 -40.09 3.73 19.27
N ASP A 684 -39.25 2.76 18.89
CA ASP A 684 -38.70 1.76 19.80
C ASP A 684 -37.81 2.43 20.87
N CYS A 685 -36.89 3.31 20.45
CA CYS A 685 -36.06 4.10 21.36
C CYS A 685 -36.90 4.97 22.29
N MET A 686 -37.97 5.60 21.80
CA MET A 686 -38.90 6.39 22.61
C MET A 686 -39.65 5.55 23.67
N ARG A 687 -39.83 4.24 23.46
CA ARG A 687 -40.51 3.34 24.42
C ARG A 687 -39.58 2.77 25.48
N VAL A 688 -38.26 2.79 25.27
CA VAL A 688 -37.30 2.29 26.26
C VAL A 688 -37.43 3.09 27.55
N LYS A 689 -37.95 2.44 28.59
CA LYS A 689 -37.88 2.90 29.97
C LYS A 689 -36.55 2.43 30.53
N ASN A 690 -35.74 3.35 31.04
CA ASN A 690 -34.49 2.98 31.67
C ASN A 690 -34.40 3.61 33.07
N PRO A 691 -34.25 2.79 34.14
CA PRO A 691 -34.38 3.25 35.52
C PRO A 691 -33.25 4.19 35.99
N THR A 692 -32.12 4.31 35.28
CA THR A 692 -31.09 5.34 35.55
C THR A 692 -31.47 6.73 35.04
N TRP A 693 -32.52 6.84 34.22
CA TRP A 693 -32.92 8.04 33.47
C TRP A 693 -34.09 8.74 34.12
N GLU A 694 -34.93 7.95 34.79
CA GLU A 694 -36.04 8.39 35.61
C GLU A 694 -35.59 8.78 37.03
N ARG A 695 -34.27 8.76 37.33
CA ARG A 695 -33.74 9.04 38.67
C ARG A 695 -33.36 10.49 38.97
N GLU A 696 -33.44 11.39 38.00
CA GLU A 696 -33.37 12.84 38.26
C GLU A 696 -34.33 13.59 37.34
N LEU A 697 -35.58 13.72 37.79
CA LEU A 697 -36.49 14.83 37.46
C LEU A 697 -37.01 15.42 38.77
#